data_AF-A0A1H6JXV3-F1
#
_entry.id   AF-A0A1H6JXV3-F1
#
_cell.length_a   1.000
_cell.length_b   1.000
_cell.length_c   1.000
_cell.angle_alpha   90.00
_cell.angle_beta   90.00
_cell.angle_gamma   90.00
#
_symmetry.space_group_name_H-M   'P 1'
#
loop_
_entity.id
_entity.type
_entity.pdbx_description
1 polymer ?
#
loop_
_entity_poly.entity_id
_entity_poly.type
_entity_poly.pdbx_seq_one_letter_code
_entity_poly.pdbx_strand_id
1 'polypeptide(L)'
;MKKKAMLAGLVSACILSSAAVAVTTASAADIVYGDANGDGTVDMSDAVLIMQSLANPSKYGVTGTAEGHITQEGADRADVFERGSGLTSSDALSIQRYLLNAITSLPESYKDNGGQTSTTTAVVTTTTATTTTEAVVTVPKEDVNTKIHLNGSSITVDGKYATASGSKVTISHSGTYTIDGTLSDGQIYVEVPDDKADPDTVKLVLNGVKITGKSAPAILIKNADKTSITIADGTENTISDTEAAYTGDFLESAVIEAKDDLTIKGGDEGTGILTITANVQPAIVCNNDIKITGGVLNIDTLNKTDGNDAIKGKKSVVIKNGTVSIKAEGDGIKSSKGNVDIEGGKISIKSGSDAIQAETDINISGGDISANGDKSLTSTGNISLTGGTIVATATDCQIENLTSTAQSAMLFDFAKEWSKNNPIAITDSSNKIILEVNTLKKYKFALVSSPDLADGASYKLFAGGIKQKYSAGNTFKAGKPASFKDVNNDMDDAEQLYGELFDQSSVHKVEVKMSENDWNNFMKVAQQEEWAPCDVIIDGEEIKNVGIRTKGNSSRMMVQNGKYSFRFKLDKYEKFNNYHGLTEFCVNNFYSDPSCMRDIICYDAMYEIDGVAPKAGYSDMYLNGKLYSFYMIAEQPGTTLAERYAIDDDSNLYKATERSNQAGGGGMWGGMGGGDSYSTFTQNMPVSNLDLKFGNDEQLTHLEELKTAINKMTSSNYKFIEDIMDVPSFLKGFAVNAVMCNYDSYNGSLAHNYYLIYTGGKHYFVGWDYNLCLGNFMGGTDAVNSDITTSLYQATLEYRPFARLLQIPEYYDMYVGYVKDILNYYSDPESFVSNIADMIRPHIQADPLSAFTVDQFNANTTKSANGLQTSGSQQGNNQQWGQQGQQGNNQQWGQQGQQGNNQQWGQQGQQGNNQQWGQQGNWGFQFNSDEPEDTITTEESWAFEGGFGGFGGGGFGGGGFGGGGFGGFGGFGGGGGGMFNNNTSVIDFLIARFQIIRSALKF
;
A
#
# COMPACT_ATOMS: atom_id res chain seq x y z
N MET A 1 -26.44 44.15 -28.21
CA MET A 1 -27.52 44.11 -29.24
C MET A 1 -28.53 43.06 -28.84
N LYS A 2 -29.82 43.46 -28.77
CA LYS A 2 -31.09 42.70 -28.67
C LYS A 2 -31.17 41.54 -27.63
N LYS A 3 -31.85 41.70 -26.47
CA LYS A 3 -33.33 41.66 -26.19
C LYS A 3 -33.99 40.37 -26.71
N LYS A 4 -34.81 39.59 -25.98
CA LYS A 4 -35.90 39.92 -25.01
C LYS A 4 -36.43 38.56 -24.42
N ALA A 5 -36.67 38.43 -23.11
CA ALA A 5 -37.96 38.65 -22.36
C ALA A 5 -38.91 37.43 -22.36
N MET A 6 -39.75 37.08 -21.36
CA MET A 6 -40.17 37.62 -20.04
C MET A 6 -41.06 36.51 -19.37
N LEU A 7 -41.04 36.28 -18.04
CA LEU A 7 -41.91 36.84 -16.97
C LEU A 7 -43.40 36.38 -17.06
N ALA A 8 -43.95 35.51 -16.18
CA ALA A 8 -44.34 35.54 -14.74
C ALA A 8 -45.83 35.89 -14.44
N GLY A 9 -46.39 35.14 -13.48
CA GLY A 9 -47.48 35.51 -12.53
C GLY A 9 -48.93 35.38 -13.02
N LEU A 10 -49.99 35.21 -12.22
CA LEU A 10 -50.27 34.89 -10.80
C LEU A 10 -51.83 34.93 -10.67
N VAL A 11 -52.43 34.05 -9.84
CA VAL A 11 -53.51 34.32 -8.83
C VAL A 11 -55.02 34.47 -9.20
N SER A 12 -55.84 33.88 -8.28
CA SER A 12 -57.21 34.20 -7.79
C SER A 12 -58.44 33.74 -8.58
N ALA A 13 -59.65 33.54 -8.02
CA ALA A 13 -60.22 33.26 -6.68
C ALA A 13 -61.77 33.18 -6.83
N CYS A 14 -62.43 32.26 -6.09
CA CYS A 14 -63.79 32.21 -5.51
C CYS A 14 -65.09 32.68 -6.27
N ILE A 15 -66.21 31.92 -6.11
CA ILE A 15 -67.50 32.27 -5.42
C ILE A 15 -68.73 31.46 -5.96
N LEU A 16 -69.39 30.75 -5.02
CA LEU A 16 -70.83 30.40 -4.75
C LEU A 16 -71.93 30.45 -5.85
N SER A 17 -72.80 29.40 -5.87
CA SER A 17 -74.28 29.52 -6.00
C SER A 17 -75.03 28.21 -5.61
N SER A 18 -76.33 28.35 -5.36
CA SER A 18 -77.23 27.63 -4.44
C SER A 18 -78.16 26.52 -5.01
N ALA A 19 -78.45 25.53 -4.15
CA ALA A 19 -79.59 24.59 -3.96
C ALA A 19 -80.80 24.45 -4.96
N ALA A 20 -81.24 23.20 -5.19
CA ALA A 20 -82.57 22.66 -4.83
C ALA A 20 -82.70 21.12 -5.08
N VAL A 21 -83.55 20.48 -4.28
CA VAL A 21 -83.77 19.03 -4.06
C VAL A 21 -84.53 18.31 -5.18
N ALA A 22 -84.18 17.05 -5.47
CA ALA A 22 -85.11 16.04 -6.00
C ALA A 22 -84.83 14.67 -5.36
N VAL A 23 -85.84 14.10 -4.70
CA VAL A 23 -85.84 12.72 -4.20
C VAL A 23 -86.28 11.81 -5.34
N THR A 24 -85.45 10.82 -5.68
CA THR A 24 -85.86 9.63 -6.44
C THR A 24 -85.20 8.40 -5.82
N THR A 25 -86.03 7.43 -5.44
CA THR A 25 -85.64 6.17 -4.83
C THR A 25 -84.97 5.21 -5.81
N ALA A 26 -83.98 4.48 -5.29
CA ALA A 26 -83.47 3.18 -5.69
C ALA A 26 -82.50 3.08 -6.91
N SER A 27 -81.21 3.00 -6.59
CA SER A 27 -80.30 1.93 -7.02
C SER A 27 -79.16 1.86 -6.01
N ALA A 28 -78.67 0.68 -5.65
CA ALA A 28 -77.37 0.58 -5.00
C ALA A 28 -76.35 1.21 -5.97
N ALA A 29 -75.76 2.36 -5.61
CA ALA A 29 -74.68 2.94 -6.38
C ALA A 29 -73.48 2.01 -6.23
N ASP A 30 -72.85 1.63 -7.35
CA ASP A 30 -71.61 0.87 -7.33
C ASP A 30 -70.60 1.61 -6.45
N ILE A 31 -70.00 0.91 -5.48
CA ILE A 31 -68.97 1.49 -4.62
C ILE A 31 -67.80 1.91 -5.51
N VAL A 32 -67.50 3.21 -5.55
CA VAL A 32 -66.33 3.74 -6.24
C VAL A 32 -65.16 3.70 -5.26
N TYR A 33 -64.37 2.62 -5.34
CA TYR A 33 -63.17 2.48 -4.51
C TYR A 33 -62.11 3.52 -4.92
N GLY A 34 -61.59 4.24 -3.94
CA GLY A 34 -60.66 5.35 -4.11
C GLY A 34 -61.28 6.75 -3.99
N ASP A 35 -62.62 6.87 -3.96
CA ASP A 35 -63.33 8.16 -3.81
C ASP A 35 -63.42 8.54 -2.32
N ALA A 36 -62.35 9.13 -1.79
CA ALA A 36 -62.21 9.50 -0.39
C ALA A 36 -63.07 10.71 -0.01
N ASN A 37 -63.29 11.63 -0.96
CA ASN A 37 -64.00 12.88 -0.74
C ASN A 37 -65.54 12.73 -0.97
N GLY A 38 -65.98 11.67 -1.63
CA GLY A 38 -67.38 11.33 -1.89
C GLY A 38 -68.02 12.03 -3.08
N ASP A 39 -67.23 12.61 -4.00
CA ASP A 39 -67.72 13.36 -5.16
C ASP A 39 -68.07 12.47 -6.37
N GLY A 40 -67.81 11.16 -6.27
CA GLY A 40 -68.12 10.17 -7.29
C GLY A 40 -67.04 9.99 -8.34
N THR A 41 -65.89 10.64 -8.19
CA THR A 41 -64.69 10.44 -9.02
C THR A 41 -63.49 10.02 -8.17
N VAL A 42 -62.51 9.35 -8.77
CA VAL A 42 -61.23 9.05 -8.12
C VAL A 42 -60.20 9.97 -8.75
N ASP A 43 -59.65 10.89 -7.96
CA ASP A 43 -58.61 11.82 -8.41
C ASP A 43 -57.59 12.15 -7.29
N MET A 44 -56.70 13.11 -7.57
CA MET A 44 -55.62 13.44 -6.64
C MET A 44 -56.14 14.06 -5.32
N SER A 45 -57.32 14.67 -5.34
CA SER A 45 -57.93 15.25 -4.14
C SER A 45 -58.27 14.17 -3.11
N ASP A 46 -58.56 12.95 -3.53
CA ASP A 46 -58.82 11.81 -2.65
C ASP A 46 -57.56 11.37 -1.92
N ALA A 47 -56.46 11.17 -2.66
CA ALA A 47 -55.16 10.85 -2.07
C ALA A 47 -54.68 11.96 -1.11
N VAL A 48 -54.92 13.22 -1.45
CA VAL A 48 -54.59 14.37 -0.59
C VAL A 48 -55.45 14.38 0.67
N LEU A 49 -56.75 14.09 0.58
CA LEU A 49 -57.64 14.05 1.73
C LEU A 49 -57.25 12.91 2.70
N ILE A 50 -56.85 11.74 2.18
CA ILE A 50 -56.31 10.65 3.01
C ILE A 50 -55.06 11.13 3.75
N MET A 51 -54.08 11.71 3.04
CA MET A 51 -52.85 12.22 3.66
C MET A 51 -53.12 13.31 4.70
N GLN A 52 -54.05 14.23 4.42
CA GLN A 52 -54.46 15.28 5.37
C GLN A 52 -55.15 14.70 6.59
N SER A 53 -56.01 13.68 6.41
CA SER A 53 -56.72 13.01 7.50
C SER A 53 -55.78 12.26 8.43
N LEU A 54 -54.70 11.66 7.91
CA LEU A 54 -53.67 10.98 8.68
C LEU A 54 -52.71 11.96 9.37
N ALA A 55 -52.32 13.03 8.68
CA ALA A 55 -51.39 14.02 9.21
C ALA A 55 -52.01 14.97 10.24
N ASN A 56 -53.32 15.25 10.14
CA ASN A 56 -54.05 16.06 11.12
C ASN A 56 -55.49 15.57 11.34
N PRO A 57 -55.66 14.44 12.06
CA PRO A 57 -56.97 13.81 12.26
C PRO A 57 -57.99 14.72 12.97
N SER A 58 -57.54 15.60 13.86
CA SER A 58 -58.40 16.55 14.57
C SER A 58 -59.08 17.57 13.66
N LYS A 59 -58.53 17.80 12.45
CA LYS A 59 -59.05 18.74 11.47
C LYS A 59 -59.67 18.04 10.27
N TYR A 60 -59.04 16.99 9.74
CA TYR A 60 -59.43 16.33 8.49
C TYR A 60 -59.80 14.84 8.64
N GLY A 61 -59.66 14.26 9.83
CA GLY A 61 -60.10 12.89 10.12
C GLY A 61 -61.63 12.77 10.17
N VAL A 62 -62.15 11.57 10.45
CA VAL A 62 -63.61 11.30 10.43
C VAL A 62 -64.41 12.16 11.41
N THR A 63 -63.78 12.59 12.50
CA THR A 63 -64.36 13.54 13.48
C THR A 63 -63.73 14.94 13.38
N GLY A 64 -63.17 15.26 12.22
CA GLY A 64 -62.43 16.49 11.97
C GLY A 64 -63.30 17.74 12.04
N THR A 65 -62.67 18.87 12.33
CA THR A 65 -63.37 20.17 12.43
C THR A 65 -63.54 20.92 11.09
N ALA A 66 -62.85 20.51 10.02
CA ALA A 66 -62.95 21.15 8.71
C ALA A 66 -64.20 20.71 7.94
N GLU A 67 -64.87 21.62 7.24
CA GLU A 67 -66.11 21.34 6.49
C GLU A 67 -65.99 20.21 5.44
N GLY A 68 -64.78 19.99 4.91
CA GLY A 68 -64.45 18.90 3.98
C GLY A 68 -63.53 17.84 4.58
N HIS A 69 -63.65 17.56 5.89
CA HIS A 69 -62.96 16.43 6.50
C HIS A 69 -63.44 15.10 5.90
N ILE A 70 -62.59 14.06 5.93
CA ILE A 70 -62.99 12.75 5.40
C ILE A 70 -64.23 12.25 6.14
N THR A 71 -65.23 11.75 5.43
CA THR A 71 -66.43 11.18 6.07
C THR A 71 -66.19 9.72 6.44
N GLN A 72 -67.06 9.13 7.26
CA GLN A 72 -66.95 7.69 7.57
C GLN A 72 -67.10 6.82 6.30
N GLU A 73 -67.94 7.26 5.35
CA GLU A 73 -68.13 6.61 4.06
C GLU A 73 -66.94 6.84 3.13
N GLY A 74 -66.40 8.06 3.08
CA GLY A 74 -65.16 8.37 2.37
C GLY A 74 -63.97 7.55 2.88
N ALA A 75 -63.87 7.33 4.19
CA ALA A 75 -62.84 6.48 4.77
C ALA A 75 -62.94 5.00 4.36
N ASP A 76 -64.16 4.46 4.21
CA ASP A 76 -64.38 3.07 3.76
C ASP A 76 -64.12 2.90 2.25
N ARG A 77 -64.41 3.93 1.45
CA ARG A 77 -64.10 3.96 0.02
C ARG A 77 -62.60 4.15 -0.24
N ALA A 78 -61.93 4.89 0.64
CA ALA A 78 -60.50 5.18 0.55
C ALA A 78 -59.60 4.06 1.08
N ASP A 79 -60.10 3.13 1.91
CA ASP A 79 -59.37 1.92 2.31
C ASP A 79 -59.29 0.93 1.13
N VAL A 80 -58.27 1.11 0.30
CA VAL A 80 -58.07 0.43 -0.99
C VAL A 80 -56.80 -0.40 -1.05
N PHE A 81 -55.91 -0.29 -0.06
CA PHE A 81 -54.71 -1.11 0.11
C PHE A 81 -54.90 -2.00 1.35
N GLU A 82 -54.90 -3.31 1.15
CA GLU A 82 -55.33 -4.28 2.16
C GLU A 82 -56.71 -3.91 2.73
N ARG A 83 -57.69 -3.72 1.83
CA ARG A 83 -59.03 -3.25 2.20
C ARG A 83 -59.58 -3.96 3.45
N GLY A 84 -59.89 -3.19 4.48
CA GLY A 84 -60.22 -3.65 5.83
C GLY A 84 -59.09 -3.43 6.85
N SER A 85 -57.95 -2.88 6.42
CA SER A 85 -56.83 -2.48 7.29
C SER A 85 -57.05 -1.11 7.93
N GLY A 86 -58.00 -0.33 7.42
CA GLY A 86 -58.23 1.06 7.79
C GLY A 86 -57.35 2.01 6.97
N LEU A 87 -57.58 3.33 7.08
CA LEU A 87 -56.84 4.31 6.30
C LEU A 87 -55.36 4.36 6.68
N THR A 88 -54.50 4.23 5.67
CA THR A 88 -53.04 4.32 5.73
C THR A 88 -52.51 5.22 4.61
N SER A 89 -51.22 5.57 4.66
CA SER A 89 -50.59 6.28 3.54
C SER A 89 -50.51 5.41 2.28
N SER A 90 -50.59 4.08 2.41
CA SER A 90 -50.55 3.14 1.30
C SER A 90 -51.82 3.23 0.45
N ASP A 91 -52.97 3.55 1.06
CA ASP A 91 -54.21 3.81 0.34
C ASP A 91 -54.12 5.01 -0.60
N ALA A 92 -53.52 6.11 -0.11
CA ALA A 92 -53.24 7.29 -0.91
C ALA A 92 -52.28 6.95 -2.07
N LEU A 93 -51.29 6.10 -1.83
CA LEU A 93 -50.35 5.63 -2.85
C LEU A 93 -51.03 4.74 -3.89
N SER A 94 -51.94 3.84 -3.49
CA SER A 94 -52.73 3.01 -4.41
C SER A 94 -53.61 3.86 -5.31
N ILE A 95 -54.24 4.92 -4.80
CA ILE A 95 -54.98 5.89 -5.63
C ILE A 95 -54.04 6.61 -6.61
N GLN A 96 -52.87 7.09 -6.16
CA GLN A 96 -51.89 7.72 -7.07
C GLN A 96 -51.44 6.76 -8.18
N ARG A 97 -51.18 5.50 -7.85
CA ARG A 97 -50.79 4.45 -8.82
C ARG A 97 -51.93 4.12 -9.78
N TYR A 98 -53.17 4.12 -9.31
CA TYR A 98 -54.36 3.95 -10.15
C TYR A 98 -54.50 5.10 -11.16
N LEU A 99 -54.33 6.36 -10.72
CA LEU A 99 -54.36 7.54 -11.60
C LEU A 99 -53.23 7.58 -12.63
N LEU A 100 -52.09 6.97 -12.31
CA LEU A 100 -50.94 6.81 -13.22
C LEU A 100 -51.06 5.58 -14.12
N ASN A 101 -52.16 4.83 -14.06
CA ASN A 101 -52.35 3.53 -14.73
C ASN A 101 -51.28 2.47 -14.38
N ALA A 102 -50.59 2.62 -13.25
CA ALA A 102 -49.65 1.61 -12.74
C ALA A 102 -50.37 0.40 -12.12
N ILE A 103 -51.64 0.56 -11.75
CA ILE A 103 -52.59 -0.49 -11.42
C ILE A 103 -53.92 -0.22 -12.14
N THR A 104 -54.70 -1.26 -12.42
CA THR A 104 -55.89 -1.15 -13.30
C THR A 104 -57.23 -1.08 -12.57
N SER A 105 -57.26 -1.30 -11.25
CA SER A 105 -58.48 -1.30 -10.44
C SER A 105 -58.18 -1.05 -8.97
N LEU A 106 -59.16 -0.49 -8.26
CA LEU A 106 -59.20 -0.41 -6.79
C LEU A 106 -60.37 -1.26 -6.26
N PRO A 107 -60.24 -1.91 -5.09
CA PRO A 107 -59.08 -1.94 -4.21
C PRO A 107 -57.88 -2.68 -4.83
N GLU A 108 -56.66 -2.24 -4.52
CA GLU A 108 -55.42 -2.89 -4.97
C GLU A 108 -55.24 -4.27 -4.32
N SER A 109 -55.66 -4.40 -3.06
CA SER A 109 -55.64 -5.64 -2.29
C SER A 109 -56.70 -5.64 -1.18
N TYR A 110 -57.03 -6.80 -0.62
CA TYR A 110 -57.95 -6.96 0.52
C TYR A 110 -57.17 -7.49 1.72
N LYS A 111 -57.54 -7.04 2.94
CA LYS A 111 -56.97 -7.60 4.17
C LYS A 111 -57.37 -9.07 4.29
N ASP A 112 -56.38 -9.94 4.50
CA ASP A 112 -56.63 -11.36 4.73
C ASP A 112 -57.42 -11.54 6.04
N ASN A 113 -58.70 -11.82 5.90
CA ASN A 113 -59.58 -12.20 7.00
C ASN A 113 -59.39 -13.69 7.29
N GLY A 114 -58.45 -14.03 8.17
CA GLY A 114 -58.63 -15.22 9.02
C GLY A 114 -60.03 -15.12 9.65
N GLY A 115 -60.90 -16.08 9.31
CA GLY A 115 -62.35 -16.09 9.54
C GLY A 115 -62.93 -15.20 10.66
N GLN A 116 -63.85 -14.29 10.24
CA GLN A 116 -65.12 -13.84 10.87
C GLN A 116 -65.20 -13.70 12.42
N THR A 117 -65.77 -12.66 13.07
CA THR A 117 -66.79 -11.64 12.72
C THR A 117 -66.95 -10.64 13.91
N SER A 118 -67.28 -9.38 13.59
CA SER A 118 -68.16 -8.34 14.24
C SER A 118 -68.72 -8.55 15.67
N THR A 119 -68.91 -7.56 16.57
CA THR A 119 -69.48 -6.20 16.42
C THR A 119 -69.38 -5.37 17.73
N THR A 120 -69.35 -4.03 17.59
CA THR A 120 -69.95 -2.94 18.42
C THR A 120 -69.28 -2.31 19.66
N THR A 121 -69.40 -0.97 19.64
CA THR A 121 -69.02 0.15 20.49
C THR A 121 -69.42 0.08 21.98
N ALA A 122 -68.53 0.53 22.89
CA ALA A 122 -68.69 1.71 23.77
C ALA A 122 -68.13 1.56 25.21
N VAL A 123 -67.61 2.71 25.70
CA VAL A 123 -67.44 3.14 27.10
C VAL A 123 -66.15 2.74 27.85
N VAL A 124 -65.39 3.78 28.19
CA VAL A 124 -64.30 3.80 29.18
C VAL A 124 -64.86 3.48 30.58
N THR A 125 -64.33 2.46 31.24
CA THR A 125 -64.37 2.35 32.70
C THR A 125 -63.11 1.65 33.21
N THR A 126 -62.34 2.39 33.99
CA THR A 126 -61.15 1.96 34.72
C THR A 126 -61.47 0.83 35.69
N THR A 127 -60.96 -0.39 35.47
CA THR A 127 -60.82 -1.38 36.55
C THR A 127 -59.72 -2.40 36.26
N THR A 128 -58.69 -2.38 37.10
CA THR A 128 -57.75 -3.41 37.53
C THR A 128 -57.69 -4.70 36.69
N ALA A 129 -56.66 -4.82 35.85
CA ALA A 129 -56.33 -6.06 35.17
C ALA A 129 -55.79 -7.09 36.16
N THR A 130 -56.60 -8.11 36.41
CA THR A 130 -56.17 -9.36 37.03
C THR A 130 -55.58 -10.22 35.94
N THR A 131 -54.37 -10.73 36.18
CA THR A 131 -53.64 -11.70 35.36
C THR A 131 -54.50 -12.91 34.98
N THR A 132 -54.72 -13.09 33.68
CA THR A 132 -55.05 -14.39 33.08
C THR A 132 -54.07 -14.63 31.95
N THR A 133 -53.15 -15.56 32.20
CA THR A 133 -52.22 -16.17 31.25
C THR A 133 -52.98 -16.89 30.14
N GLU A 134 -52.90 -16.38 28.91
CA GLU A 134 -53.12 -17.22 27.73
C GLU A 134 -51.89 -18.09 27.52
N ALA A 135 -52.09 -19.40 27.54
CA ALA A 135 -51.04 -20.36 27.28
C ALA A 135 -50.62 -20.25 25.81
N VAL A 136 -49.41 -19.75 25.58
CA VAL A 136 -48.69 -19.88 24.31
C VAL A 136 -48.69 -21.36 23.94
N VAL A 137 -49.28 -21.73 22.80
CA VAL A 137 -49.08 -23.05 22.21
C VAL A 137 -47.65 -23.08 21.72
N THR A 138 -46.72 -23.43 22.62
CA THR A 138 -45.31 -23.59 22.30
C THR A 138 -45.16 -24.72 21.27
N VAL A 139 -44.45 -24.46 20.17
CA VAL A 139 -43.99 -25.53 19.29
C VAL A 139 -43.17 -26.51 20.16
N PRO A 140 -43.36 -27.84 20.04
CA PRO A 140 -42.58 -28.80 20.82
C PRO A 140 -41.08 -28.56 20.58
N LYS A 141 -40.31 -28.38 21.66
CA LYS A 141 -38.86 -28.16 21.61
C LYS A 141 -38.18 -29.43 21.08
N GLU A 142 -38.04 -29.53 19.77
CA GLU A 142 -37.36 -30.62 19.06
C GLU A 142 -35.87 -30.27 18.89
N ASP A 143 -34.98 -31.25 19.09
CA ASP A 143 -33.56 -31.06 18.85
C ASP A 143 -33.28 -31.14 17.33
N VAL A 144 -33.31 -29.98 16.68
CA VAL A 144 -33.10 -29.86 15.23
C VAL A 144 -31.60 -29.74 14.93
N ASN A 145 -31.06 -30.75 14.25
CA ASN A 145 -29.71 -30.75 13.69
C ASN A 145 -29.77 -31.23 12.24
N THR A 146 -29.67 -30.28 11.30
CA THR A 146 -29.83 -30.50 9.87
C THR A 146 -28.54 -30.14 9.14
N LYS A 147 -28.13 -30.95 8.17
CA LYS A 147 -26.98 -30.67 7.31
C LYS A 147 -27.45 -30.19 5.94
N ILE A 148 -26.75 -29.19 5.39
CA ILE A 148 -27.05 -28.57 4.10
C ILE A 148 -25.77 -28.59 3.28
N HIS A 149 -25.79 -29.35 2.18
CA HIS A 149 -24.66 -29.51 1.27
C HIS A 149 -24.87 -28.71 0.00
N LEU A 150 -23.94 -27.81 -0.30
CA LEU A 150 -23.95 -26.88 -1.42
C LEU A 150 -23.16 -27.47 -2.61
N ASN A 151 -23.84 -27.76 -3.73
CA ASN A 151 -23.31 -28.56 -4.84
C ASN A 151 -23.26 -27.77 -6.17
N GLY A 152 -22.69 -26.57 -6.14
CA GLY A 152 -22.53 -25.67 -7.29
C GLY A 152 -23.83 -24.94 -7.65
N SER A 153 -24.75 -25.63 -8.30
CA SER A 153 -26.05 -25.09 -8.74
C SER A 153 -27.25 -25.77 -8.08
N SER A 154 -27.00 -26.64 -7.10
CA SER A 154 -28.04 -27.37 -6.37
C SER A 154 -27.68 -27.52 -4.89
N ILE A 155 -28.68 -27.85 -4.07
CA ILE A 155 -28.53 -28.07 -2.63
C ILE A 155 -29.10 -29.43 -2.25
N THR A 156 -28.43 -30.13 -1.34
CA THR A 156 -28.95 -31.34 -0.68
C THR A 156 -29.14 -31.08 0.81
N VAL A 157 -30.24 -31.58 1.39
CA VAL A 157 -30.59 -31.38 2.80
C VAL A 157 -30.75 -32.74 3.47
N ASP A 158 -29.98 -32.94 4.54
CA ASP A 158 -30.06 -34.11 5.41
C ASP A 158 -30.58 -33.69 6.79
N GLY A 159 -31.89 -33.74 6.98
CA GLY A 159 -32.55 -33.37 8.23
C GLY A 159 -33.96 -32.85 8.04
N LYS A 160 -34.47 -32.12 9.04
CA LYS A 160 -35.81 -31.52 9.04
C LYS A 160 -35.74 -30.01 8.91
N TYR A 161 -36.88 -29.40 8.57
CA TYR A 161 -37.10 -27.94 8.60
C TYR A 161 -36.17 -27.11 7.71
N ALA A 162 -35.55 -27.73 6.71
CA ALA A 162 -34.91 -27.06 5.59
C ALA A 162 -35.37 -27.73 4.29
N THR A 163 -35.70 -26.94 3.28
CA THR A 163 -36.15 -27.44 1.96
C THR A 163 -35.35 -26.76 0.86
N ALA A 164 -34.73 -27.57 -0.01
CA ALA A 164 -34.02 -27.08 -1.18
C ALA A 164 -34.96 -26.92 -2.38
N SER A 165 -34.85 -25.80 -3.08
CA SER A 165 -35.45 -25.54 -4.38
C SER A 165 -34.38 -24.96 -5.31
N GLY A 166 -33.79 -25.81 -6.14
CA GLY A 166 -32.63 -25.45 -6.96
C GLY A 166 -31.42 -25.06 -6.09
N SER A 167 -30.92 -23.84 -6.27
CA SER A 167 -29.82 -23.25 -5.51
C SER A 167 -30.28 -22.37 -4.32
N LYS A 168 -31.58 -22.43 -3.97
CA LYS A 168 -32.13 -21.78 -2.77
C LYS A 168 -32.49 -22.84 -1.73
N VAL A 169 -32.12 -22.62 -0.47
CA VAL A 169 -32.64 -23.40 0.67
C VAL A 169 -33.49 -22.52 1.57
N THR A 170 -34.68 -22.98 1.93
CA THR A 170 -35.58 -22.32 2.89
C THR A 170 -35.53 -23.06 4.23
N ILE A 171 -35.11 -22.36 5.28
CA ILE A 171 -35.11 -22.81 6.67
C ILE A 171 -36.33 -22.22 7.38
N SER A 172 -37.14 -23.07 8.01
CA SER A 172 -38.46 -22.68 8.52
C SER A 172 -38.70 -22.93 10.01
N HIS A 173 -37.65 -23.19 10.78
CA HIS A 173 -37.71 -23.50 12.22
C HIS A 173 -36.39 -23.13 12.90
N SER A 174 -36.42 -22.85 14.20
CA SER A 174 -35.23 -22.74 15.04
C SER A 174 -34.49 -24.08 15.11
N GLY A 175 -33.17 -24.05 15.31
CA GLY A 175 -32.36 -25.26 15.22
C GLY A 175 -30.94 -25.00 14.76
N THR A 176 -30.17 -26.08 14.64
CA THR A 176 -28.79 -26.04 14.14
C THR A 176 -28.73 -26.54 12.71
N TYR A 177 -28.16 -25.73 11.83
CA TYR A 177 -28.02 -26.00 10.40
C TYR A 177 -26.54 -25.91 10.04
N THR A 178 -25.90 -27.06 9.84
CA THR A 178 -24.48 -27.11 9.41
C THR A 178 -24.42 -27.07 7.89
N ILE A 179 -23.66 -26.13 7.36
CA ILE A 179 -23.63 -25.81 5.93
C ILE A 179 -22.20 -25.96 5.40
N ASP A 180 -22.01 -26.71 4.33
CA ASP A 180 -20.73 -26.90 3.65
C ASP A 180 -20.87 -26.91 2.13
N GLY A 181 -19.77 -26.67 1.42
CA GLY A 181 -19.71 -26.74 -0.04
C GLY A 181 -19.82 -25.39 -0.75
N THR A 182 -20.22 -25.38 -2.02
CA THR A 182 -20.21 -24.18 -2.87
C THR A 182 -21.54 -23.93 -3.58
N LEU A 183 -21.97 -22.67 -3.68
CA LEU A 183 -23.00 -22.19 -4.61
C LEU A 183 -22.44 -21.08 -5.51
N SER A 184 -22.56 -21.24 -6.82
CA SER A 184 -22.13 -20.23 -7.80
C SER A 184 -23.14 -19.11 -8.02
N ASP A 185 -24.40 -19.39 -7.71
CA ASP A 185 -25.51 -18.43 -7.64
C ASP A 185 -26.59 -19.05 -6.76
N GLY A 186 -26.71 -18.62 -5.51
CA GLY A 186 -27.71 -19.20 -4.63
C GLY A 186 -27.87 -18.49 -3.29
N GLN A 187 -28.83 -18.99 -2.51
CA GLN A 187 -29.35 -18.29 -1.33
C GLN A 187 -29.65 -19.25 -0.18
N ILE A 188 -29.16 -18.91 1.01
CA ILE A 188 -29.67 -19.42 2.28
C ILE A 188 -30.78 -18.48 2.75
N TYR A 189 -32.02 -18.97 2.81
CA TYR A 189 -33.21 -18.18 3.14
C TYR A 189 -33.82 -18.67 4.45
N VAL A 190 -33.95 -17.78 5.44
CA VAL A 190 -34.56 -18.08 6.74
C VAL A 190 -35.92 -17.39 6.84
N GLU A 191 -36.98 -18.17 7.01
CA GLU A 191 -38.36 -17.72 7.14
C GLU A 191 -39.09 -18.64 8.11
N VAL A 192 -39.02 -18.33 9.40
CA VAL A 192 -39.82 -18.97 10.45
C VAL A 192 -41.25 -18.41 10.36
N PRO A 193 -42.28 -19.21 10.02
CA PRO A 193 -43.61 -18.68 9.74
C PRO A 193 -44.30 -18.00 10.93
N ASP A 194 -43.99 -18.45 12.15
CA ASP A 194 -44.46 -17.87 13.41
C ASP A 194 -43.30 -17.86 14.41
N ASP A 195 -42.55 -16.76 14.40
CA ASP A 195 -41.39 -16.52 15.28
C ASP A 195 -41.78 -16.33 16.75
N LYS A 196 -43.06 -16.10 17.05
CA LYS A 196 -43.57 -16.01 18.43
C LYS A 196 -43.88 -17.38 19.01
N ALA A 197 -44.36 -18.31 18.18
CA ALA A 197 -44.52 -19.71 18.55
C ALA A 197 -43.17 -20.46 18.58
N ASP A 198 -42.19 -20.02 17.80
CA ASP A 198 -40.82 -20.54 17.76
C ASP A 198 -39.75 -19.45 18.01
N PRO A 199 -39.57 -19.00 19.28
CA PRO A 199 -38.68 -17.91 19.63
C PRO A 199 -37.22 -18.33 19.82
N ASP A 200 -36.91 -19.62 19.64
CA ASP A 200 -35.55 -20.13 19.79
C ASP A 200 -34.68 -19.70 18.59
N THR A 201 -33.35 -19.77 18.74
CA THR A 201 -32.42 -19.25 17.72
C THR A 201 -32.28 -20.19 16.51
N VAL A 202 -32.33 -19.63 15.30
CA VAL A 202 -31.83 -20.28 14.08
C VAL A 202 -30.31 -20.17 14.05
N LYS A 203 -29.59 -21.30 14.07
CA LYS A 203 -28.12 -21.35 14.12
C LYS A 203 -27.57 -21.88 12.80
N LEU A 204 -27.02 -21.00 11.99
CA LEU A 204 -26.28 -21.35 10.78
C LEU A 204 -24.82 -21.61 11.16
N VAL A 205 -24.27 -22.78 10.86
CA VAL A 205 -22.86 -23.12 11.09
C VAL A 205 -22.19 -23.23 9.74
N LEU A 206 -21.35 -22.24 9.40
CA LEU A 206 -20.60 -22.18 8.16
C LEU A 206 -19.33 -23.03 8.31
N ASN A 207 -19.26 -24.12 7.55
CA ASN A 207 -18.22 -25.14 7.66
C ASN A 207 -17.53 -25.35 6.30
N GLY A 208 -16.83 -24.33 5.83
CA GLY A 208 -16.16 -24.33 4.52
C GLY A 208 -17.09 -23.97 3.37
N VAL A 209 -17.94 -22.95 3.55
CA VAL A 209 -18.89 -22.52 2.52
C VAL A 209 -18.28 -21.52 1.53
N LYS A 210 -18.68 -21.63 0.26
CA LYS A 210 -18.46 -20.58 -0.75
C LYS A 210 -19.77 -20.24 -1.44
N ILE A 211 -20.31 -19.04 -1.23
CA ILE A 211 -21.61 -18.65 -1.77
C ILE A 211 -21.47 -17.34 -2.54
N THR A 212 -21.81 -17.37 -3.82
CA THR A 212 -22.05 -16.15 -4.61
C THR A 212 -23.56 -15.97 -4.78
N GLY A 213 -24.10 -14.81 -4.43
CA GLY A 213 -25.48 -14.42 -4.74
C GLY A 213 -25.48 -13.46 -5.94
N LYS A 214 -26.07 -13.83 -7.08
CA LYS A 214 -26.08 -12.95 -8.27
C LYS A 214 -27.37 -12.15 -8.40
N SER A 215 -28.49 -12.80 -8.11
CA SER A 215 -29.83 -12.23 -8.31
C SER A 215 -30.52 -11.88 -6.98
N ALA A 216 -30.00 -12.38 -5.87
CA ALA A 216 -30.55 -12.21 -4.53
C ALA A 216 -29.41 -12.30 -3.48
N PRO A 217 -29.67 -11.87 -2.23
CA PRO A 217 -28.71 -12.03 -1.15
C PRO A 217 -28.27 -13.47 -0.98
N ALA A 218 -26.97 -13.67 -0.73
CA ALA A 218 -26.40 -14.99 -0.42
C ALA A 218 -26.99 -15.57 0.87
N ILE A 219 -27.25 -14.71 1.86
CA ILE A 219 -28.00 -15.05 3.08
C ILE A 219 -29.09 -14.01 3.29
N LEU A 220 -30.35 -14.44 3.34
CA LEU A 220 -31.49 -13.59 3.62
C LEU A 220 -32.29 -14.17 4.79
N ILE A 221 -32.31 -13.43 5.89
CA ILE A 221 -33.13 -13.73 7.08
C ILE A 221 -34.36 -12.85 7.00
N LYS A 222 -35.45 -13.41 6.47
CA LYS A 222 -36.71 -12.70 6.25
C LYS A 222 -37.52 -12.53 7.54
N ASN A 223 -37.60 -13.60 8.34
CA ASN A 223 -38.30 -13.61 9.63
C ASN A 223 -37.73 -14.71 10.55
N ALA A 224 -37.31 -14.36 11.76
CA ALA A 224 -36.97 -15.26 12.87
C ALA A 224 -36.84 -14.44 14.16
N ASP A 225 -37.05 -14.98 15.37
CA ASP A 225 -36.84 -14.17 16.59
C ASP A 225 -35.36 -13.75 16.71
N LYS A 226 -34.43 -14.69 16.48
CA LYS A 226 -32.99 -14.45 16.41
C LYS A 226 -32.31 -15.43 15.46
N THR A 227 -31.30 -14.95 14.75
CA THR A 227 -30.40 -15.81 13.96
C THR A 227 -28.96 -15.65 14.43
N SER A 228 -28.22 -16.77 14.46
CA SER A 228 -26.77 -16.74 14.65
C SER A 228 -26.04 -17.43 13.50
N ILE A 229 -24.93 -16.83 13.08
CA ILE A 229 -23.97 -17.39 12.13
C ILE A 229 -22.71 -17.75 12.91
N THR A 230 -22.36 -19.03 12.89
CA THR A 230 -21.15 -19.58 13.52
C THR A 230 -20.13 -19.87 12.44
N ILE A 231 -18.94 -19.29 12.54
CA ILE A 231 -17.82 -19.54 11.63
C ILE A 231 -17.02 -20.72 12.22
N ALA A 232 -17.16 -21.92 11.65
CA ALA A 232 -16.57 -23.13 12.22
C ALA A 232 -15.04 -23.06 12.24
N ASP A 233 -14.43 -23.60 13.30
CA ASP A 233 -12.97 -23.58 13.47
C ASP A 233 -12.23 -24.32 12.37
N GLY A 234 -11.06 -23.81 12.00
CA GLY A 234 -10.22 -24.37 10.94
C GLY A 234 -10.84 -24.29 9.53
N THR A 235 -11.92 -23.54 9.34
CA THR A 235 -12.57 -23.38 8.03
C THR A 235 -12.43 -21.98 7.46
N GLU A 236 -12.35 -21.91 6.13
CA GLU A 236 -12.47 -20.66 5.38
C GLU A 236 -13.82 -20.61 4.67
N ASN A 237 -14.54 -19.51 4.87
CA ASN A 237 -15.86 -19.30 4.34
C ASN A 237 -15.85 -18.01 3.51
N THR A 238 -16.36 -18.06 2.28
CA THR A 238 -16.40 -16.89 1.39
C THR A 238 -17.82 -16.61 0.92
N ILE A 239 -18.29 -15.38 1.09
CA ILE A 239 -19.61 -14.95 0.63
C ILE A 239 -19.46 -13.70 -0.23
N SER A 240 -20.10 -13.66 -1.40
CA SER A 240 -20.02 -12.50 -2.29
C SER A 240 -21.32 -12.24 -3.04
N ASP A 241 -21.48 -11.01 -3.52
CA ASP A 241 -22.32 -10.70 -4.68
C ASP A 241 -21.50 -10.79 -5.98
N THR A 242 -21.92 -10.06 -7.02
CA THR A 242 -21.20 -9.89 -8.28
C THR A 242 -21.04 -8.41 -8.63
N GLU A 243 -20.28 -8.11 -9.67
CA GLU A 243 -20.18 -6.76 -10.24
C GLU A 243 -21.49 -6.19 -10.82
N ALA A 244 -22.54 -7.01 -10.91
CA ALA A 244 -23.88 -6.55 -11.25
C ALA A 244 -24.73 -6.39 -9.97
N ALA A 245 -25.45 -5.27 -9.89
CA ALA A 245 -26.44 -5.02 -8.84
C ALA A 245 -27.52 -6.10 -8.83
N TYR A 246 -28.08 -6.36 -7.66
CA TYR A 246 -29.31 -7.14 -7.56
C TYR A 246 -30.46 -6.44 -8.30
N THR A 247 -31.49 -7.19 -8.66
CA THR A 247 -32.63 -6.67 -9.44
C THR A 247 -33.95 -6.95 -8.72
N GLY A 248 -35.00 -6.21 -9.11
CA GLY A 248 -36.32 -6.36 -8.50
C GLY A 248 -36.33 -6.04 -7.01
N ASP A 249 -37.00 -6.89 -6.23
CA ASP A 249 -37.19 -6.69 -4.78
C ASP A 249 -35.89 -6.72 -3.95
N PHE A 250 -34.79 -7.20 -4.55
CA PHE A 250 -33.50 -7.30 -3.87
C PHE A 250 -32.53 -6.16 -4.21
N LEU A 251 -32.93 -5.19 -5.04
CA LEU A 251 -32.06 -4.08 -5.46
C LEU A 251 -31.37 -3.38 -4.28
N GLU A 252 -32.10 -3.16 -3.18
CA GLU A 252 -31.59 -2.49 -1.98
C GLU A 252 -31.11 -3.45 -0.87
N SER A 253 -31.06 -4.76 -1.14
CA SER A 253 -30.66 -5.75 -0.11
C SER A 253 -29.15 -5.90 0.00
N ALA A 254 -28.67 -6.25 1.19
CA ALA A 254 -27.25 -6.59 1.40
C ALA A 254 -26.88 -8.01 0.93
N VAL A 255 -25.59 -8.32 0.87
CA VAL A 255 -25.07 -9.68 0.67
C VAL A 255 -25.56 -10.62 1.77
N ILE A 256 -25.50 -10.14 3.02
CA ILE A 256 -26.17 -10.74 4.18
C ILE A 256 -27.19 -9.74 4.71
N GLU A 257 -28.47 -10.06 4.52
CA GLU A 257 -29.61 -9.22 4.93
C GLU A 257 -30.38 -9.91 6.05
N ALA A 258 -30.64 -9.20 7.15
CA ALA A 258 -31.44 -9.69 8.26
C ALA A 258 -32.54 -8.71 8.68
N LYS A 259 -33.77 -9.21 8.83
CA LYS A 259 -34.88 -8.40 9.37
C LYS A 259 -34.91 -8.35 10.90
N ASP A 260 -34.39 -9.38 11.55
CA ASP A 260 -34.34 -9.53 13.00
C ASP A 260 -32.89 -9.65 13.52
N ASP A 261 -32.73 -9.87 14.83
CA ASP A 261 -31.43 -9.87 15.51
C ASP A 261 -30.45 -10.86 14.86
N LEU A 262 -29.24 -10.38 14.56
CA LEU A 262 -28.17 -11.17 13.95
C LEU A 262 -26.96 -11.23 14.88
N THR A 263 -26.55 -12.46 15.22
CA THR A 263 -25.27 -12.70 15.93
C THR A 263 -24.27 -13.42 15.02
N ILE A 264 -23.06 -12.87 14.88
CA ILE A 264 -21.93 -13.55 14.24
C ILE A 264 -20.96 -13.98 15.34
N LYS A 265 -20.51 -15.24 15.29
CA LYS A 265 -19.61 -15.82 16.28
C LYS A 265 -18.61 -16.77 15.64
N GLY A 266 -17.46 -16.95 16.27
CA GLY A 266 -16.51 -18.00 15.93
C GLY A 266 -16.95 -19.35 16.50
N GLY A 267 -16.25 -20.41 16.09
CA GLY A 267 -16.25 -21.68 16.81
C GLY A 267 -15.62 -21.54 18.20
N ASP A 268 -15.41 -22.67 18.85
CA ASP A 268 -14.89 -22.72 20.22
C ASP A 268 -13.44 -22.19 20.30
N GLU A 269 -12.63 -22.45 19.27
CA GLU A 269 -11.25 -21.95 19.14
C GLU A 269 -11.16 -20.55 18.51
N GLY A 270 -12.23 -20.10 17.85
CA GLY A 270 -12.29 -18.80 17.17
C GLY A 270 -11.41 -18.67 15.93
N THR A 271 -10.97 -19.79 15.34
CA THR A 271 -10.02 -19.82 14.20
C THR A 271 -10.68 -19.79 12.83
N GLY A 272 -12.01 -19.95 12.78
CA GLY A 272 -12.78 -19.88 11.54
C GLY A 272 -12.73 -18.49 10.90
N ILE A 273 -12.59 -18.46 9.57
CA ILE A 273 -12.53 -17.24 8.76
C ILE A 273 -13.80 -17.10 7.92
N LEU A 274 -14.42 -15.92 7.96
CA LEU A 274 -15.47 -15.50 7.04
C LEU A 274 -15.00 -14.26 6.27
N THR A 275 -14.87 -14.40 4.96
CA THR A 275 -14.57 -13.30 4.05
C THR A 275 -15.81 -12.93 3.25
N ILE A 276 -16.19 -11.66 3.28
CA ILE A 276 -17.33 -11.10 2.55
C ILE A 276 -16.81 -10.08 1.54
N THR A 277 -17.10 -10.29 0.26
CA THR A 277 -16.80 -9.33 -0.81
C THR A 277 -18.11 -8.81 -1.39
N ALA A 278 -18.42 -7.54 -1.10
CA ALA A 278 -19.59 -6.85 -1.59
C ALA A 278 -19.18 -5.86 -2.70
N ASN A 279 -19.25 -6.34 -3.93
CA ASN A 279 -18.84 -5.63 -5.15
C ASN A 279 -19.79 -4.46 -5.45
N VAL A 280 -21.11 -4.66 -5.28
CA VAL A 280 -22.13 -3.67 -5.63
C VAL A 280 -23.09 -3.40 -4.48
N GLN A 281 -23.49 -4.43 -3.72
CA GLN A 281 -24.42 -4.31 -2.61
C GLN A 281 -23.70 -3.88 -1.31
N PRO A 282 -24.44 -3.51 -0.25
CA PRO A 282 -23.88 -3.48 1.10
C PRO A 282 -23.50 -4.88 1.59
N ALA A 283 -22.52 -5.01 2.49
CA ALA A 283 -22.07 -6.32 2.95
C ALA A 283 -23.02 -6.95 3.98
N ILE A 284 -23.21 -6.32 5.15
CA ILE A 284 -24.10 -6.82 6.21
C ILE A 284 -25.08 -5.74 6.63
N VAL A 285 -26.37 -5.98 6.46
CA VAL A 285 -27.45 -5.09 6.91
C VAL A 285 -28.43 -5.85 7.79
N CYS A 286 -28.77 -5.26 8.94
CA CYS A 286 -29.77 -5.79 9.87
C CYS A 286 -30.75 -4.69 10.27
N ASN A 287 -32.05 -4.97 10.18
CA ASN A 287 -33.11 -4.05 10.63
C ASN A 287 -33.27 -3.98 12.16
N ASN A 288 -32.44 -4.71 12.90
CA ASN A 288 -32.46 -4.77 14.35
C ASN A 288 -31.03 -4.67 14.92
N ASP A 289 -30.66 -5.52 15.87
CA ASP A 289 -29.35 -5.53 16.51
C ASP A 289 -28.37 -6.50 15.81
N ILE A 290 -27.13 -6.04 15.58
CA ILE A 290 -26.01 -6.89 15.16
C ILE A 290 -25.09 -7.10 16.35
N LYS A 291 -24.69 -8.36 16.58
CA LYS A 291 -23.69 -8.71 17.60
C LYS A 291 -22.58 -9.57 17.02
N ILE A 292 -21.32 -9.17 17.22
CA ILE A 292 -20.14 -9.96 16.87
C ILE A 292 -19.49 -10.42 18.17
N THR A 293 -19.27 -11.72 18.32
CA THR A 293 -18.77 -12.30 19.59
C THR A 293 -17.49 -13.12 19.45
N GLY A 294 -16.97 -13.31 18.23
CA GLY A 294 -15.75 -14.05 17.97
C GLY A 294 -15.58 -14.40 16.49
N GLY A 295 -14.52 -15.14 16.17
CA GLY A 295 -14.16 -15.52 14.81
C GLY A 295 -13.36 -14.45 14.08
N VAL A 296 -12.94 -14.76 12.85
CA VAL A 296 -12.25 -13.82 11.96
C VAL A 296 -13.19 -13.39 10.84
N LEU A 297 -13.47 -12.09 10.75
CA LEU A 297 -14.37 -11.49 9.77
C LEU A 297 -13.61 -10.48 8.92
N ASN A 298 -13.52 -10.76 7.62
CA ASN A 298 -12.93 -9.87 6.62
C ASN A 298 -14.03 -9.34 5.71
N ILE A 299 -14.16 -8.03 5.55
CA ILE A 299 -15.20 -7.41 4.72
C ILE A 299 -14.59 -6.37 3.79
N ASP A 300 -14.83 -6.54 2.50
CA ASP A 300 -14.52 -5.56 1.47
C ASP A 300 -15.82 -5.09 0.81
N THR A 301 -16.11 -3.79 0.86
CA THR A 301 -17.12 -3.15 -0.02
C THR A 301 -16.40 -2.40 -1.11
N LEU A 302 -16.74 -2.64 -2.39
CA LEU A 302 -15.98 -2.14 -3.54
C LEU A 302 -16.73 -1.07 -4.36
N ASN A 303 -18.00 -0.84 -4.04
CA ASN A 303 -18.84 0.13 -4.75
C ASN A 303 -18.56 1.57 -4.28
N LYS A 304 -17.65 2.22 -5.00
CA LYS A 304 -17.29 3.64 -4.80
C LYS A 304 -18.41 4.62 -5.12
N THR A 305 -19.32 4.26 -6.02
CA THR A 305 -20.37 5.17 -6.48
C THR A 305 -21.40 5.41 -5.39
N ASP A 306 -21.85 4.31 -4.77
CA ASP A 306 -22.86 4.36 -3.72
C ASP A 306 -22.23 4.55 -2.34
N GLY A 307 -20.93 4.25 -2.18
CA GLY A 307 -20.22 4.37 -0.91
C GLY A 307 -20.84 3.46 0.14
N ASN A 308 -20.88 2.16 -0.14
CA ASN A 308 -21.62 1.22 0.70
C ASN A 308 -20.96 0.96 2.06
N ASP A 309 -21.81 1.00 3.10
CA ASP A 309 -21.46 0.63 4.46
C ASP A 309 -21.09 -0.88 4.54
N ALA A 310 -20.07 -1.23 5.33
CA ALA A 310 -19.70 -2.63 5.53
C ALA A 310 -20.62 -3.35 6.53
N ILE A 311 -20.82 -2.79 7.73
CA ILE A 311 -21.72 -3.35 8.75
C ILE A 311 -22.73 -2.29 9.16
N LYS A 312 -24.02 -2.57 8.96
CA LYS A 312 -25.09 -1.64 9.27
C LYS A 312 -26.19 -2.29 10.09
N GLY A 313 -26.21 -1.98 11.38
CA GLY A 313 -27.34 -2.26 12.26
C GLY A 313 -28.34 -1.10 12.24
N LYS A 314 -29.64 -1.39 12.32
CA LYS A 314 -30.64 -0.34 12.49
C LYS A 314 -30.70 0.11 13.94
N LYS A 315 -30.80 -0.82 14.90
CA LYS A 315 -30.91 -0.49 16.33
C LYS A 315 -29.56 -0.38 17.00
N SER A 316 -28.70 -1.38 16.88
CA SER A 316 -27.34 -1.31 17.43
C SER A 316 -26.36 -2.20 16.68
N VAL A 317 -25.07 -1.91 16.87
CA VAL A 317 -23.98 -2.85 16.53
C VAL A 317 -23.12 -3.04 17.77
N VAL A 318 -22.92 -4.28 18.20
CA VAL A 318 -22.12 -4.63 19.37
C VAL A 318 -21.00 -5.58 18.98
N ILE A 319 -19.74 -5.22 19.25
CA ILE A 319 -18.58 -6.10 19.08
C ILE A 319 -18.03 -6.46 20.45
N LYS A 320 -18.18 -7.74 20.83
CA LYS A 320 -17.68 -8.28 22.10
C LYS A 320 -16.27 -8.85 22.01
N ASN A 321 -15.96 -9.53 20.90
CA ASN A 321 -14.66 -10.14 20.64
C ASN A 321 -14.55 -10.55 19.16
N GLY A 322 -13.39 -11.07 18.75
CA GLY A 322 -13.09 -11.52 17.39
C GLY A 322 -12.07 -10.64 16.69
N THR A 323 -11.67 -11.04 15.48
CA THR A 323 -10.88 -10.20 14.58
C THR A 323 -11.78 -9.68 13.47
N VAL A 324 -11.93 -8.36 13.37
CA VAL A 324 -12.78 -7.70 12.36
C VAL A 324 -11.93 -6.78 11.50
N SER A 325 -11.75 -7.14 10.23
CA SER A 325 -10.99 -6.35 9.25
C SER A 325 -11.94 -5.84 8.17
N ILE A 326 -12.04 -4.52 8.01
CA ILE A 326 -12.98 -3.85 7.11
C ILE A 326 -12.23 -2.92 6.15
N LYS A 327 -12.51 -3.05 4.86
CA LYS A 327 -12.23 -2.05 3.83
C LYS A 327 -13.57 -1.64 3.21
N ALA A 328 -14.07 -0.46 3.57
CA ALA A 328 -15.35 0.03 3.11
C ALA A 328 -15.19 1.29 2.24
N GLU A 329 -15.95 1.39 1.16
CA GLU A 329 -16.07 2.67 0.43
C GLU A 329 -17.06 3.62 1.15
N GLY A 330 -17.97 3.10 1.97
CA GLY A 330 -18.86 3.85 2.84
C GLY A 330 -18.38 3.94 4.29
N ASP A 331 -19.33 3.82 5.24
CA ASP A 331 -18.99 3.70 6.65
C ASP A 331 -18.49 2.29 6.98
N GLY A 332 -17.52 2.18 7.90
CA GLY A 332 -17.04 0.87 8.36
C GLY A 332 -18.10 0.14 9.19
N ILE A 333 -18.44 0.72 10.34
CA ILE A 333 -19.49 0.21 11.23
C ILE A 333 -20.51 1.29 11.49
N LYS A 334 -21.79 0.96 11.31
CA LYS A 334 -22.88 1.92 11.39
C LYS A 334 -24.06 1.41 12.23
N SER A 335 -24.54 2.25 13.14
CA SER A 335 -25.88 2.15 13.70
C SER A 335 -26.74 3.34 13.27
N SER A 336 -27.82 3.07 12.53
CA SER A 336 -28.65 4.14 11.95
C SER A 336 -29.76 4.69 12.85
N LYS A 337 -30.02 4.07 14.00
CA LYS A 337 -31.01 4.54 15.01
C LYS A 337 -30.58 4.41 16.47
N GLY A 338 -29.47 3.73 16.76
CA GLY A 338 -28.98 3.62 18.14
C GLY A 338 -27.46 3.64 18.21
N ASN A 339 -26.91 2.81 19.07
CA ASN A 339 -25.51 2.88 19.48
C ASN A 339 -24.60 1.90 18.72
N VAL A 340 -23.31 2.19 18.77
CA VAL A 340 -22.25 1.22 18.47
C VAL A 340 -21.45 0.98 19.75
N ASP A 341 -21.42 -0.27 20.22
CA ASP A 341 -20.66 -0.66 21.41
C ASP A 341 -19.50 -1.59 21.02
N ILE A 342 -18.29 -1.27 21.47
CA ILE A 342 -17.11 -2.11 21.35
C ILE A 342 -16.63 -2.49 22.75
N GLU A 343 -16.79 -3.75 23.11
CA GLU A 343 -16.39 -4.33 24.39
C GLU A 343 -15.06 -5.10 24.31
N GLY A 344 -14.59 -5.45 23.10
CA GLY A 344 -13.37 -6.22 22.90
C GLY A 344 -13.08 -6.56 21.43
N GLY A 345 -12.04 -7.39 21.20
CA GLY A 345 -11.61 -7.86 19.88
C GLY A 345 -10.50 -7.03 19.23
N LYS A 346 -9.99 -7.51 18.10
CA LYS A 346 -9.00 -6.82 17.25
C LYS A 346 -9.71 -6.28 16.02
N ILE A 347 -9.79 -4.96 15.89
CA ILE A 347 -10.62 -4.28 14.89
C ILE A 347 -9.74 -3.37 14.04
N SER A 348 -9.84 -3.52 12.72
CA SER A 348 -9.07 -2.76 11.74
C SER A 348 -10.00 -2.26 10.64
N ILE A 349 -10.20 -0.95 10.54
CA ILE A 349 -11.16 -0.33 9.64
C ILE A 349 -10.44 0.70 8.77
N LYS A 350 -10.60 0.54 7.45
CA LYS A 350 -10.35 1.55 6.43
C LYS A 350 -11.68 1.90 5.78
N SER A 351 -12.14 3.13 5.93
CA SER A 351 -13.43 3.56 5.37
C SER A 351 -13.29 4.77 4.43
N GLY A 352 -14.18 4.87 3.45
CA GLY A 352 -14.35 6.03 2.58
C GLY A 352 -15.22 7.14 3.19
N SER A 353 -15.86 6.88 4.34
CA SER A 353 -16.66 7.86 5.09
C SER A 353 -16.30 7.83 6.58
N ASP A 354 -17.21 7.47 7.48
CA ASP A 354 -16.97 7.33 8.91
C ASP A 354 -16.35 5.95 9.19
N ALA A 355 -15.28 5.86 9.98
CA ALA A 355 -14.79 4.54 10.40
C ALA A 355 -15.83 3.86 11.29
N ILE A 356 -16.39 4.61 12.24
CA ILE A 356 -17.50 4.18 13.09
C ILE A 356 -18.52 5.32 13.22
N GLN A 357 -19.79 5.02 12.90
CA GLN A 357 -20.91 5.95 13.00
C GLN A 357 -22.03 5.39 13.87
N ALA A 358 -22.57 6.21 14.75
CA ALA A 358 -23.77 5.88 15.53
C ALA A 358 -24.75 7.04 15.57
N GLU A 359 -26.05 6.75 15.46
CA GLU A 359 -27.08 7.75 15.67
C GLU A 359 -27.10 8.24 17.12
N THR A 360 -26.94 7.36 18.12
CA THR A 360 -27.01 7.79 19.54
C THR A 360 -25.65 7.91 20.20
N ASP A 361 -24.95 6.82 20.48
CA ASP A 361 -23.69 6.85 21.22
C ASP A 361 -22.69 5.85 20.64
N ILE A 362 -21.39 6.15 20.78
CA ILE A 362 -20.30 5.21 20.54
C ILE A 362 -19.65 4.91 21.90
N ASN A 363 -19.69 3.66 22.34
CA ASN A 363 -19.10 3.25 23.61
C ASN A 363 -17.97 2.25 23.38
N ILE A 364 -16.76 2.60 23.79
CA ILE A 364 -15.58 1.73 23.68
C ILE A 364 -15.07 1.41 25.08
N SER A 365 -15.18 0.15 25.46
CA SER A 365 -14.79 -0.38 26.77
C SER A 365 -13.67 -1.42 26.72
N GLY A 366 -13.27 -1.84 25.52
CA GLY A 366 -12.18 -2.78 25.30
C GLY A 366 -11.81 -2.91 23.82
N GLY A 367 -10.83 -3.76 23.54
CA GLY A 367 -10.36 -4.10 22.19
C GLY A 367 -9.11 -3.34 21.73
N ASP A 368 -8.52 -3.82 20.65
CA ASP A 368 -7.40 -3.20 19.93
C ASP A 368 -7.92 -2.68 18.58
N ILE A 369 -8.04 -1.35 18.44
CA ILE A 369 -8.85 -0.72 17.39
C ILE A 369 -7.98 0.24 16.56
N SER A 370 -7.90 -0.01 15.26
CA SER A 370 -7.48 0.97 14.26
C SER A 370 -8.70 1.41 13.43
N ALA A 371 -9.10 2.67 13.56
CA ALA A 371 -10.30 3.21 12.91
C ALA A 371 -9.94 4.39 12.00
N ASN A 372 -9.67 4.11 10.72
CA ASN A 372 -9.20 5.11 9.76
C ASN A 372 -10.29 5.42 8.72
N GLY A 373 -10.85 6.63 8.76
CA GLY A 373 -11.89 7.09 7.82
C GLY A 373 -11.61 8.50 7.30
N ASP A 374 -12.49 9.05 6.45
CA ASP A 374 -12.48 10.51 6.24
C ASP A 374 -12.92 11.24 7.50
N LYS A 375 -13.84 10.63 8.23
CA LYS A 375 -14.13 10.90 9.63
C LYS A 375 -13.87 9.64 10.45
N SER A 376 -13.36 9.78 11.66
CA SER A 376 -13.02 8.62 12.47
C SER A 376 -14.23 8.09 13.24
N LEU A 377 -14.57 8.74 14.36
CA LEU A 377 -15.72 8.40 15.19
C LEU A 377 -16.77 9.51 15.11
N THR A 378 -17.96 9.18 14.61
CA THR A 378 -19.05 10.14 14.43
C THR A 378 -20.31 9.69 15.16
N SER A 379 -20.78 10.50 16.10
CA SER A 379 -22.01 10.23 16.85
C SER A 379 -22.82 11.50 17.04
N THR A 380 -24.16 11.43 17.07
CA THR A 380 -24.97 12.61 17.44
C THR A 380 -25.08 12.81 18.96
N GLY A 381 -24.89 11.75 19.74
CA GLY A 381 -24.74 11.80 21.20
C GLY A 381 -23.28 11.61 21.61
N ASN A 382 -23.01 10.79 22.63
CA ASN A 382 -21.69 10.75 23.27
C ASN A 382 -20.75 9.74 22.63
N ILE A 383 -19.46 10.09 22.62
CA ILE A 383 -18.38 9.13 22.38
C ILE A 383 -17.67 8.89 23.72
N SER A 384 -17.71 7.65 24.21
CA SER A 384 -17.20 7.28 25.53
C SER A 384 -16.06 6.27 25.43
N LEU A 385 -14.93 6.57 26.07
CA LEU A 385 -13.77 5.67 26.16
C LEU A 385 -13.54 5.27 27.62
N THR A 386 -13.75 3.98 27.93
CA THR A 386 -13.57 3.41 29.27
C THR A 386 -12.53 2.30 29.33
N GLY A 387 -12.07 1.79 28.19
CA GLY A 387 -11.03 0.77 28.08
C GLY A 387 -10.57 0.57 26.63
N GLY A 388 -9.64 -0.37 26.44
CA GLY A 388 -9.10 -0.75 25.12
C GLY A 388 -8.00 0.18 24.59
N THR A 389 -7.32 -0.25 23.53
CA THR A 389 -6.34 0.56 22.80
C THR A 389 -6.98 0.99 21.49
N ILE A 390 -7.05 2.30 21.24
CA ILE A 390 -7.61 2.86 20.00
C ILE A 390 -6.68 3.90 19.39
N VAL A 391 -6.44 3.75 18.09
CA VAL A 391 -5.94 4.79 17.20
C VAL A 391 -6.99 5.04 16.13
N ALA A 392 -7.62 6.21 16.19
CA ALA A 392 -8.69 6.63 15.29
C ALA A 392 -8.21 7.84 14.48
N THR A 393 -8.16 7.74 13.16
CA THR A 393 -7.63 8.81 12.30
C THR A 393 -8.65 9.29 11.28
N ALA A 394 -8.57 10.57 10.94
CA ALA A 394 -9.50 11.24 10.04
C ALA A 394 -8.78 12.23 9.11
N THR A 395 -9.33 12.43 7.92
CA THR A 395 -8.90 13.45 6.96
C THR A 395 -9.64 14.77 7.16
N ASP A 396 -10.95 14.71 7.41
CA ASP A 396 -11.86 15.84 7.25
C ASP A 396 -11.99 16.69 8.52
N CYS A 397 -12.15 16.07 9.68
CA CYS A 397 -12.30 16.77 10.94
C CYS A 397 -11.82 15.95 12.15
N GLN A 398 -11.58 16.66 13.25
CA GLN A 398 -11.35 16.06 14.57
C GLN A 398 -12.67 15.63 15.23
N ILE A 399 -12.61 14.67 16.14
CA ILE A 399 -13.75 14.18 16.92
C ILE A 399 -14.34 15.30 17.80
N GLU A 400 -15.65 15.56 17.66
CA GLU A 400 -16.32 16.66 18.37
C GLU A 400 -17.01 16.23 19.68
N ASN A 401 -17.61 15.04 19.72
CA ASN A 401 -18.45 14.58 20.85
C ASN A 401 -17.72 13.74 21.91
N LEU A 402 -16.40 13.88 21.97
CA LEU A 402 -15.55 13.29 23.02
C LEU A 402 -15.33 14.32 24.14
N THR A 403 -16.34 14.54 24.99
CA THR A 403 -16.28 15.63 25.99
C THR A 403 -15.63 15.24 27.32
N SER A 404 -15.74 13.96 27.72
CA SER A 404 -15.12 13.41 28.94
C SER A 404 -14.96 11.90 28.79
N THR A 405 -13.83 11.34 29.23
CA THR A 405 -13.54 9.90 29.15
C THR A 405 -13.11 9.34 30.50
N ALA A 406 -13.24 8.03 30.72
CA ALA A 406 -12.69 7.39 31.92
C ALA A 406 -11.21 6.99 31.71
N GLN A 407 -10.85 6.59 30.49
CA GLN A 407 -9.48 6.32 30.06
C GLN A 407 -8.84 7.57 29.45
N SER A 408 -7.52 7.72 29.57
CA SER A 408 -6.80 8.85 28.97
C SER A 408 -6.86 8.79 27.44
N ALA A 409 -7.13 9.95 26.84
CA ALA A 409 -7.30 10.13 25.41
C ALA A 409 -6.61 11.42 24.97
N MET A 410 -5.87 11.36 23.87
CA MET A 410 -5.19 12.50 23.26
C MET A 410 -5.71 12.70 21.84
N LEU A 411 -6.14 13.92 21.55
CA LEU A 411 -6.59 14.38 20.25
C LEU A 411 -5.49 15.23 19.61
N PHE A 412 -5.05 14.88 18.41
CA PHE A 412 -4.02 15.58 17.66
C PHE A 412 -4.61 16.14 16.37
N ASP A 413 -4.50 17.45 16.17
CA ASP A 413 -4.79 18.16 14.92
C ASP A 413 -3.46 18.57 14.29
N PHE A 414 -3.07 17.84 13.25
CA PHE A 414 -1.79 18.02 12.58
C PHE A 414 -1.86 19.20 11.61
N ALA A 415 -0.82 20.03 11.60
CA ALA A 415 -0.69 21.13 10.66
C ALA A 415 -0.67 20.64 9.20
N LYS A 416 -0.05 19.48 8.96
CA LYS A 416 0.08 18.80 7.67
C LYS A 416 -0.77 17.52 7.62
N GLU A 417 -1.27 17.20 6.44
CA GLU A 417 -1.83 15.87 6.14
C GLU A 417 -0.69 14.84 5.94
N TRP A 418 -0.75 13.76 6.69
CA TRP A 418 0.17 12.62 6.59
C TRP A 418 -0.37 11.59 5.59
N SER A 419 0.52 11.04 4.77
CA SER A 419 0.17 9.92 3.90
C SER A 419 -0.15 8.66 4.71
N LYS A 420 -0.94 7.76 4.13
CA LYS A 420 -1.15 6.40 4.68
C LYS A 420 0.18 5.66 4.92
N ASN A 421 0.14 4.62 5.75
CA ASN A 421 1.29 3.86 6.26
C ASN A 421 2.31 4.65 7.07
N ASN A 422 2.11 5.96 7.28
CA ASN A 422 2.84 6.68 8.29
C ASN A 422 2.28 6.27 9.65
N PRO A 423 3.08 5.64 10.54
CA PRO A 423 2.60 5.26 11.85
C PRO A 423 2.37 6.47 12.72
N ILE A 424 1.39 6.36 13.62
CA ILE A 424 1.31 7.18 14.81
C ILE A 424 1.91 6.38 15.96
N ALA A 425 2.95 6.91 16.59
CA ALA A 425 3.59 6.28 17.73
C ALA A 425 3.63 7.23 18.94
N ILE A 426 3.34 6.66 20.11
CA ILE A 426 3.51 7.34 21.40
C ILE A 426 4.58 6.61 22.18
N THR A 427 5.58 7.34 22.67
CA THR A 427 6.58 6.81 23.59
C THR A 427 6.59 7.57 24.90
N ASP A 428 7.02 6.92 25.98
CA ASP A 428 7.24 7.61 27.26
C ASP A 428 8.53 8.44 27.26
N SER A 429 8.82 9.07 28.41
CA SER A 429 10.03 9.87 28.56
C SER A 429 11.34 9.10 28.33
N SER A 430 11.33 7.78 28.54
CA SER A 430 12.46 6.86 28.36
C SER A 430 12.54 6.22 26.97
N ASN A 431 11.70 6.66 26.01
CA ASN A 431 11.54 6.09 24.67
C ASN A 431 10.91 4.70 24.62
N LYS A 432 10.33 4.19 25.72
CA LYS A 432 9.53 2.97 25.66
C LYS A 432 8.29 3.24 24.82
N ILE A 433 8.05 2.40 23.82
CA ILE A 433 6.86 2.46 22.98
C ILE A 433 5.65 2.07 23.83
N ILE A 434 4.67 2.97 23.88
CA ILE A 434 3.37 2.74 24.53
C ILE A 434 2.38 2.22 23.50
N LEU A 435 2.40 2.81 22.31
CA LEU A 435 1.62 2.34 21.16
C LEU A 435 2.30 2.78 19.87
N GLU A 436 2.11 1.98 18.84
CA GLU A 436 2.52 2.29 17.48
C GLU A 436 1.54 1.58 16.54
N VAL A 437 0.88 2.36 15.70
CA VAL A 437 -0.13 1.84 14.77
C VAL A 437 0.11 2.45 13.40
N ASN A 438 0.29 1.59 12.40
CA ASN A 438 0.29 1.99 10.99
C ASN A 438 -1.12 2.44 10.59
N THR A 439 -1.20 3.58 9.92
CA THR A 439 -2.49 4.14 9.47
C THR A 439 -2.85 3.59 8.09
N LEU A 440 -4.09 3.14 7.90
CA LEU A 440 -4.53 2.52 6.63
C LEU A 440 -5.01 3.53 5.58
N LYS A 441 -5.09 4.81 5.97
CA LYS A 441 -5.53 5.95 5.17
C LYS A 441 -4.70 7.17 5.54
N LYS A 442 -4.63 8.15 4.63
CA LYS A 442 -4.09 9.48 4.94
C LYS A 442 -4.85 10.10 6.11
N TYR A 443 -4.21 10.98 6.86
CA TYR A 443 -4.83 11.59 8.03
C TYR A 443 -4.28 12.99 8.32
N LYS A 444 -5.15 13.83 8.86
CA LYS A 444 -4.81 15.13 9.45
C LYS A 444 -5.20 15.21 10.93
N PHE A 445 -6.09 14.34 11.37
CA PHE A 445 -6.56 14.27 12.74
C PHE A 445 -6.36 12.87 13.29
N ALA A 446 -6.01 12.79 14.58
CA ALA A 446 -5.93 11.53 15.28
C ALA A 446 -6.50 11.61 16.70
N LEU A 447 -7.12 10.53 17.14
CA LEU A 447 -7.41 10.19 18.52
C LEU A 447 -6.52 9.01 18.89
N VAL A 448 -5.87 9.10 20.04
CA VAL A 448 -5.12 8.00 20.63
C VAL A 448 -5.58 7.80 22.07
N SER A 449 -5.97 6.58 22.42
CA SER A 449 -6.29 6.19 23.80
C SER A 449 -5.79 4.78 24.07
N SER A 450 -5.28 4.53 25.26
CA SER A 450 -4.75 3.23 25.69
C SER A 450 -4.78 3.15 27.22
N PRO A 451 -4.97 1.97 27.81
CA PRO A 451 -4.83 1.77 29.26
C PRO A 451 -3.42 2.10 29.78
N ASP A 452 -2.40 2.05 28.90
CA ASP A 452 -1.00 2.34 29.25
C ASP A 452 -0.67 3.84 29.22
N LEU A 453 -1.63 4.68 28.82
CA LEU A 453 -1.54 6.14 28.95
C LEU A 453 -1.99 6.55 30.36
N ALA A 454 -1.03 6.84 31.22
CA ALA A 454 -1.28 7.36 32.56
C ALA A 454 -1.75 8.82 32.52
N ASP A 455 -2.85 9.09 33.22
CA ASP A 455 -3.44 10.43 33.30
C ASP A 455 -2.45 11.45 33.86
N GLY A 456 -2.28 12.57 33.14
CA GLY A 456 -1.35 13.63 33.49
C GLY A 456 0.13 13.31 33.27
N ALA A 457 0.51 12.13 32.77
CA ALA A 457 1.89 11.83 32.37
C ALA A 457 2.24 12.48 31.02
N SER A 458 3.53 12.70 30.79
CA SER A 458 4.06 13.31 29.56
C SER A 458 4.66 12.26 28.63
N TYR A 459 4.33 12.37 27.35
CA TYR A 459 4.72 11.46 26.29
C TYR A 459 5.36 12.20 25.11
N LYS A 460 6.02 11.47 24.22
CA LYS A 460 6.49 11.93 22.92
C LYS A 460 5.58 11.36 21.84
N LEU A 461 5.21 12.19 20.87
CA LEU A 461 4.45 11.78 19.69
C LEU A 461 5.37 11.72 18.48
N PHE A 462 5.23 10.66 17.69
CA PHE A 462 5.85 10.53 16.38
C PHE A 462 4.77 10.25 15.34
N ALA A 463 4.90 10.86 14.17
CA ALA A 463 4.09 10.61 13.00
C ALA A 463 5.03 10.33 11.83
N GLY A 464 4.85 9.24 11.10
CA GLY A 464 5.80 8.83 10.04
C GLY A 464 7.22 8.60 10.56
N GLY A 465 7.36 8.20 11.83
CA GLY A 465 8.66 8.12 12.52
C GLY A 465 9.30 9.46 12.88
N ILE A 466 8.71 10.60 12.50
CA ILE A 466 9.21 11.94 12.80
C ILE A 466 8.61 12.44 14.11
N LYS A 467 9.44 12.95 15.01
CA LYS A 467 9.00 13.51 16.29
C LYS A 467 8.18 14.78 16.10
N GLN A 468 7.08 14.89 16.83
CA GLN A 468 6.14 16.01 16.74
C GLN A 468 6.26 16.98 17.94
N LYS A 469 5.76 18.20 17.76
CA LYS A 469 5.61 19.26 18.76
C LYS A 469 4.28 20.00 18.57
N TYR A 470 3.99 20.92 19.50
CA TYR A 470 2.92 21.90 19.41
C TYR A 470 3.35 23.20 20.10
N SER A 471 2.47 24.20 20.14
CA SER A 471 2.78 25.56 20.65
C SER A 471 3.40 25.63 22.06
N ALA A 472 3.18 24.63 22.93
CA ALA A 472 3.77 24.60 24.28
C ALA A 472 4.99 23.67 24.44
N GLY A 473 5.48 23.04 23.37
CA GLY A 473 6.69 22.21 23.38
C GLY A 473 6.55 20.88 22.64
N ASN A 474 7.51 19.98 22.87
CA ASN A 474 7.62 18.67 22.20
C ASN A 474 7.25 17.47 23.11
N THR A 475 6.46 17.73 24.15
CA THR A 475 5.94 16.72 25.09
C THR A 475 4.44 16.86 25.24
N PHE A 476 3.71 15.76 25.10
CA PHE A 476 2.26 15.70 25.08
C PHE A 476 1.75 15.12 26.39
N LYS A 477 1.03 15.91 27.17
CA LYS A 477 0.49 15.48 28.47
C LYS A 477 -0.86 14.78 28.28
N ALA A 478 -0.95 13.50 28.63
CA ALA A 478 -2.20 12.75 28.54
C ALA A 478 -3.28 13.34 29.48
N GLY A 479 -4.55 13.24 29.07
CA GLY A 479 -5.71 13.76 29.80
C GLY A 479 -7.01 13.05 29.40
N LYS A 480 -8.18 13.54 29.83
CA LYS A 480 -9.49 12.87 29.66
C LYS A 480 -10.61 13.76 29.07
N PRO A 481 -10.51 14.22 27.82
CA PRO A 481 -9.36 14.09 26.92
C PRO A 481 -8.39 15.29 27.03
N ALA A 482 -7.19 15.13 26.48
CA ALA A 482 -6.29 16.23 26.14
C ALA A 482 -6.34 16.49 24.64
N SER A 483 -6.26 17.76 24.22
CA SER A 483 -6.30 18.14 22.80
C SER A 483 -5.12 19.03 22.45
N PHE A 484 -4.51 18.74 21.31
CA PHE A 484 -3.34 19.44 20.79
C PHE A 484 -3.64 19.89 19.37
N LYS A 485 -3.48 21.19 19.12
CA LYS A 485 -3.67 21.83 17.82
C LYS A 485 -2.34 22.27 17.24
N ASP A 486 -2.33 22.46 15.93
CA ASP A 486 -1.15 22.86 15.18
C ASP A 486 0.03 21.92 15.47
N VAL A 487 -0.26 20.62 15.56
CA VAL A 487 0.75 19.60 15.80
C VAL A 487 1.60 19.49 14.56
N ASN A 488 2.87 19.83 14.68
CA ASN A 488 3.81 19.84 13.58
C ASN A 488 5.11 19.13 14.01
N ASN A 489 6.05 19.04 13.09
CA ASN A 489 7.45 18.81 13.42
C ASN A 489 8.16 20.16 13.39
N ASP A 490 9.39 20.28 13.90
CA ASP A 490 10.19 21.52 13.85
C ASP A 490 10.48 22.04 12.41
N MET A 491 9.90 21.40 11.37
CA MET A 491 9.98 21.76 9.96
C MET A 491 8.70 22.48 9.55
N ASP A 492 8.66 23.82 9.70
CA ASP A 492 7.49 24.63 9.33
C ASP A 492 7.24 24.67 7.80
N ASP A 493 8.15 24.14 6.98
CA ASP A 493 7.99 23.98 5.54
C ASP A 493 7.99 22.49 5.14
N ALA A 494 7.06 22.11 4.26
CA ALA A 494 6.90 20.76 3.73
C ALA A 494 8.15 20.19 3.00
N GLU A 495 9.22 20.98 2.85
CA GLU A 495 10.42 20.67 2.08
C GLU A 495 11.70 20.43 2.88
N GLN A 496 11.78 20.75 4.18
CA GLN A 496 12.99 20.44 4.96
C GLN A 496 12.94 19.04 5.53
N LEU A 497 13.20 18.10 4.63
CA LEU A 497 13.17 16.66 4.91
C LEU A 497 14.44 16.15 5.60
N TYR A 498 15.55 16.90 5.54
CA TYR A 498 16.96 16.54 5.82
C TYR A 498 17.88 17.12 4.73
N GLY A 499 17.28 17.74 3.70
CA GLY A 499 17.97 18.17 2.48
C GLY A 499 19.15 19.11 2.72
N GLU A 500 19.11 19.90 3.80
CA GLU A 500 20.21 20.77 4.20
C GLU A 500 21.51 20.00 4.42
N LEU A 501 21.48 18.75 4.92
CA LEU A 501 22.68 17.90 5.11
C LEU A 501 23.39 17.56 3.78
N PHE A 502 22.71 17.78 2.66
CA PHE A 502 23.22 17.50 1.33
C PHE A 502 23.40 18.78 0.53
N ASP A 503 23.45 19.95 1.17
CA ASP A 503 23.76 21.20 0.49
C ASP A 503 25.20 21.18 -0.02
N GLN A 504 25.33 21.20 -1.34
CA GLN A 504 26.63 21.17 -2.02
C GLN A 504 27.37 22.51 -2.01
N SER A 505 26.76 23.57 -1.47
CA SER A 505 27.43 24.87 -1.29
C SER A 505 28.43 24.89 -0.11
N SER A 506 28.44 23.83 0.70
CA SER A 506 29.33 23.71 1.86
C SER A 506 29.77 22.26 2.11
N VAL A 507 30.69 22.09 3.08
CA VAL A 507 31.12 20.77 3.56
C VAL A 507 30.56 20.58 4.98
N HIS A 508 29.69 19.58 5.13
CA HIS A 508 29.01 19.26 6.40
C HIS A 508 29.94 18.60 7.40
N LYS A 509 29.52 18.58 8.68
CA LYS A 509 30.24 17.90 9.75
C LYS A 509 29.45 16.71 10.26
N VAL A 510 30.04 15.52 10.16
CA VAL A 510 29.54 14.29 10.81
C VAL A 510 30.55 13.83 11.84
N GLU A 511 30.20 13.82 13.12
CA GLU A 511 31.09 13.37 14.19
C GLU A 511 30.57 12.09 14.83
N VAL A 512 31.38 11.03 14.75
CA VAL A 512 31.13 9.75 15.41
C VAL A 512 31.72 9.78 16.82
N LYS A 513 30.90 9.43 17.81
CA LYS A 513 31.33 9.17 19.19
C LYS A 513 31.26 7.67 19.46
N MET A 514 32.42 7.09 19.72
CA MET A 514 32.57 5.67 20.02
C MET A 514 33.84 5.50 20.86
N SER A 515 33.84 4.63 21.88
CA SER A 515 35.06 4.41 22.66
C SER A 515 36.21 3.93 21.76
N GLU A 516 37.45 4.28 22.09
CA GLU A 516 38.61 3.87 21.27
C GLU A 516 38.71 2.35 21.13
N ASN A 517 38.35 1.60 22.18
CA ASN A 517 38.32 0.14 22.14
C ASN A 517 37.24 -0.39 21.19
N ASP A 518 36.03 0.18 21.25
CA ASP A 518 34.92 -0.25 20.39
C ASP A 518 35.21 0.07 18.93
N TRP A 519 35.75 1.26 18.65
CA TRP A 519 36.18 1.63 17.29
C TRP A 519 37.24 0.68 16.76
N ASN A 520 38.26 0.38 17.56
CA ASN A 520 39.31 -0.56 17.16
C ASN A 520 38.78 -1.98 16.93
N ASN A 521 37.76 -2.42 17.66
CA ASN A 521 37.14 -3.73 17.45
C ASN A 521 36.24 -3.73 16.21
N PHE A 522 35.42 -2.70 16.03
CA PHE A 522 34.62 -2.48 14.84
C PHE A 522 35.49 -2.51 13.56
N MET A 523 36.62 -1.80 13.57
CA MET A 523 37.52 -1.76 12.41
C MET A 523 38.24 -3.08 12.12
N LYS A 524 38.42 -3.99 13.10
CA LYS A 524 38.99 -5.33 12.86
C LYS A 524 38.08 -6.20 11.99
N VAL A 525 36.77 -6.02 12.11
CA VAL A 525 35.74 -6.75 11.35
C VAL A 525 35.21 -5.95 10.17
N ALA A 526 35.90 -4.88 9.75
CA ALA A 526 35.51 -3.98 8.67
C ALA A 526 35.18 -4.67 7.32
N GLN A 527 35.65 -5.90 7.08
CA GLN A 527 35.32 -6.64 5.86
C GLN A 527 33.98 -7.40 5.93
N GLN A 528 33.43 -7.58 7.13
CA GLN A 528 32.24 -8.39 7.41
C GLN A 528 30.93 -7.59 7.37
N GLU A 529 31.00 -6.26 7.30
CA GLU A 529 29.84 -5.34 7.27
C GLU A 529 28.91 -5.45 8.49
N GLU A 530 29.47 -5.82 9.64
CA GLU A 530 28.73 -5.88 10.89
C GLU A 530 28.37 -4.47 11.40
N TRP A 531 27.17 -4.35 11.98
CA TRP A 531 26.70 -3.13 12.61
C TRP A 531 27.29 -3.00 14.02
N ALA A 532 27.78 -1.80 14.34
CA ALA A 532 28.20 -1.41 15.68
C ALA A 532 27.39 -0.19 16.17
N PRO A 533 27.11 -0.07 17.48
CA PRO A 533 26.45 1.09 18.05
C PRO A 533 27.43 2.27 18.23
N CYS A 534 26.99 3.48 17.88
CA CYS A 534 27.69 4.74 18.15
C CYS A 534 26.70 5.87 18.42
N ASP A 535 27.18 7.01 18.94
CA ASP A 535 26.43 8.27 18.81
C ASP A 535 27.00 9.03 17.60
N VAL A 536 26.15 9.81 16.93
CA VAL A 536 26.53 10.65 15.80
C VAL A 536 26.10 12.08 16.06
N ILE A 537 26.94 13.06 15.75
CA ILE A 537 26.59 14.47 15.71
C ILE A 537 26.61 14.93 14.26
N ILE A 538 25.48 15.43 13.76
CA ILE A 538 25.34 15.97 12.42
C ILE A 538 25.16 17.47 12.56
N ASP A 539 26.11 18.26 12.06
CA ASP A 539 26.10 19.73 12.11
C ASP A 539 25.76 20.34 13.49
N GLY A 540 26.16 19.63 14.56
CA GLY A 540 25.97 20.04 15.96
C GLY A 540 24.78 19.37 16.67
N GLU A 541 23.91 18.66 15.95
CA GLU A 541 22.79 17.91 16.52
C GLU A 541 23.19 16.46 16.84
N GLU A 542 23.07 16.05 18.10
CA GLU A 542 23.46 14.71 18.57
C GLU A 542 22.31 13.70 18.51
N ILE A 543 22.57 12.56 17.89
CA ILE A 543 21.69 11.39 17.79
C ILE A 543 22.41 10.21 18.42
N LYS A 544 21.78 9.59 19.41
CA LYS A 544 22.38 8.50 20.20
C LYS A 544 22.00 7.13 19.68
N ASN A 545 22.81 6.11 19.98
CA ASN A 545 22.51 4.70 19.64
C ASN A 545 22.21 4.48 18.15
N VAL A 546 22.98 5.14 17.29
CA VAL A 546 23.00 4.97 15.84
C VAL A 546 23.75 3.69 15.47
N GLY A 547 23.32 3.00 14.41
CA GLY A 547 24.11 1.94 13.80
C GLY A 547 25.12 2.49 12.80
N ILE A 548 26.38 2.11 12.95
CA ILE A 548 27.44 2.31 11.94
C ILE A 548 27.91 0.96 11.42
N ARG A 549 28.11 0.85 10.10
CA ARG A 549 28.84 -0.27 9.49
C ARG A 549 29.72 0.19 8.34
N THR A 550 30.74 -0.59 8.01
CA THR A 550 31.43 -0.44 6.72
C THR A 550 30.53 -0.88 5.57
N LYS A 551 30.73 -0.32 4.37
CA LYS A 551 29.96 -0.66 3.18
C LYS A 551 30.82 -0.75 1.92
N GLY A 552 30.23 -1.36 0.89
CA GLY A 552 30.70 -1.33 -0.48
C GLY A 552 31.43 -2.61 -0.87
N ASN A 553 31.53 -2.87 -2.17
CA ASN A 553 32.23 -4.03 -2.70
C ASN A 553 33.72 -3.71 -2.93
N SER A 554 34.06 -3.08 -4.07
CA SER A 554 35.42 -2.65 -4.40
C SER A 554 35.99 -1.65 -3.39
N SER A 555 35.18 -0.67 -2.95
CA SER A 555 35.59 0.36 -1.99
C SER A 555 35.90 -0.15 -0.58
N ARG A 556 35.49 -1.39 -0.26
CA ARG A 556 35.78 -2.08 1.00
C ARG A 556 36.91 -3.10 0.86
N MET A 557 36.87 -3.93 -0.19
CA MET A 557 37.86 -4.99 -0.42
C MET A 557 39.23 -4.44 -0.83
N MET A 558 39.26 -3.31 -1.53
CA MET A 558 40.49 -2.68 -2.05
C MET A 558 40.75 -1.32 -1.39
N VAL A 559 40.40 -1.21 -0.11
CA VAL A 559 40.58 0.02 0.67
C VAL A 559 42.05 0.48 0.66
N GLN A 560 42.27 1.79 0.51
CA GLN A 560 43.59 2.42 0.60
C GLN A 560 43.68 3.23 1.89
N ASN A 561 44.85 3.24 2.52
CA ASN A 561 45.14 3.98 3.77
C ASN A 561 44.17 3.70 4.93
N GLY A 562 43.40 2.61 4.89
CA GLY A 562 42.37 2.31 5.89
C GLY A 562 41.13 3.22 5.81
N LYS A 563 40.93 3.97 4.72
CA LYS A 563 39.77 4.85 4.51
C LYS A 563 38.56 4.08 3.99
N TYR A 564 37.78 3.48 4.88
CA TYR A 564 36.54 2.77 4.52
C TYR A 564 35.39 3.73 4.22
N SER A 565 34.43 3.29 3.40
CA SER A 565 33.11 3.93 3.35
C SER A 565 32.24 3.42 4.50
N PHE A 566 31.38 4.28 5.05
CA PHE A 566 30.47 3.93 6.14
C PHE A 566 29.01 4.15 5.76
N ARG A 567 28.14 3.35 6.35
CA ARG A 567 26.68 3.50 6.32
C ARG A 567 26.22 3.75 7.76
N PHE A 568 25.36 4.75 7.93
CA PHE A 568 24.76 5.13 9.20
C PHE A 568 23.26 4.89 9.13
N LYS A 569 22.74 4.01 9.98
CA LYS A 569 21.31 3.74 10.14
C LYS A 569 20.87 4.24 11.51
N LEU A 570 20.18 5.38 11.52
CA LEU A 570 19.86 6.14 12.72
C LEU A 570 18.88 5.40 13.62
N ASP A 571 17.94 4.68 13.01
CA ASP A 571 16.91 3.88 13.67
C ASP A 571 17.31 2.41 13.92
N LYS A 572 18.61 2.07 13.81
CA LYS A 572 19.08 0.68 13.91
C LYS A 572 18.84 0.05 15.29
N TYR A 573 19.08 0.82 16.35
CA TYR A 573 18.97 0.34 17.74
C TYR A 573 17.93 1.09 18.57
N GLU A 574 17.53 2.29 18.14
CA GLU A 574 16.46 3.07 18.76
C GLU A 574 15.41 3.39 17.70
N LYS A 575 14.24 2.77 17.84
CA LYS A 575 13.13 2.97 16.91
C LYS A 575 12.74 4.45 16.89
N PHE A 576 12.54 5.01 15.69
CA PHE A 576 12.23 6.43 15.40
C PHE A 576 13.37 7.44 15.49
N ASN A 577 14.60 7.02 15.76
CA ASN A 577 15.74 7.92 15.57
C ASN A 577 15.85 8.32 14.09
N ASN A 578 15.94 9.62 13.85
CA ASN A 578 16.12 10.19 12.51
C ASN A 578 16.82 11.54 12.63
N TYR A 579 17.39 12.01 11.52
CA TYR A 579 17.87 13.37 11.35
C TYR A 579 16.90 14.11 10.43
N HIS A 580 15.99 14.87 11.02
CA HIS A 580 15.02 15.71 10.31
C HIS A 580 14.06 14.94 9.37
N GLY A 581 13.97 13.62 9.49
CA GLY A 581 13.24 12.71 8.59
C GLY A 581 14.13 11.69 7.88
N LEU A 582 15.45 11.92 7.83
CA LEU A 582 16.42 10.95 7.32
C LEU A 582 16.60 9.82 8.31
N THR A 583 16.42 8.58 7.90
CA THR A 583 16.73 7.41 8.75
C THR A 583 18.09 6.80 8.41
N GLU A 584 18.61 7.08 7.21
CA GLU A 584 19.82 6.43 6.73
C GLU A 584 20.62 7.25 5.72
N PHE A 585 21.94 7.28 5.90
CA PHE A 585 22.87 7.88 4.94
C PHE A 585 24.19 7.12 4.88
N CYS A 586 25.01 7.47 3.90
CA CYS A 586 26.35 6.92 3.75
C CYS A 586 27.40 8.02 3.54
N VAL A 587 28.63 7.71 3.95
CA VAL A 587 29.82 8.50 3.62
C VAL A 587 30.76 7.64 2.77
N ASN A 588 31.05 8.07 1.55
CA ASN A 588 31.79 7.30 0.54
C ASN A 588 33.22 7.81 0.37
N ASN A 589 34.17 6.86 0.33
CA ASN A 589 35.60 7.12 0.42
C ASN A 589 36.28 7.61 -0.87
N PHE A 590 35.51 8.00 -1.90
CA PHE A 590 36.02 8.38 -3.22
C PHE A 590 36.86 7.28 -3.90
N TYR A 591 36.49 6.02 -3.75
CA TYR A 591 37.25 4.91 -4.32
C TYR A 591 37.54 5.12 -5.81
N SER A 592 38.82 5.10 -6.15
CA SER A 592 39.35 5.33 -7.50
C SER A 592 39.08 6.71 -8.09
N ASP A 593 38.59 7.70 -7.32
CA ASP A 593 38.29 9.05 -7.84
C ASP A 593 39.20 10.15 -7.23
N PRO A 594 40.33 10.50 -7.87
CA PRO A 594 41.20 11.56 -7.37
C PRO A 594 40.62 12.97 -7.49
N SER A 595 39.56 13.19 -8.27
CA SER A 595 38.91 14.50 -8.30
C SER A 595 37.95 14.69 -7.13
N CYS A 596 37.55 13.60 -6.45
CA CYS A 596 36.59 13.60 -5.36
C CYS A 596 35.25 14.26 -5.71
N MET A 597 34.85 14.30 -6.99
CA MET A 597 33.64 15.03 -7.44
C MET A 597 32.85 14.31 -8.53
N ARG A 598 33.31 13.16 -9.03
CA ARG A 598 32.64 12.47 -10.15
C ARG A 598 31.19 12.11 -9.85
N ASP A 599 30.94 11.56 -8.67
CA ASP A 599 29.58 11.29 -8.19
C ASP A 599 28.72 12.55 -8.16
N ILE A 600 29.21 13.61 -7.52
CA ILE A 600 28.46 14.87 -7.32
C ILE A 600 28.04 15.47 -8.67
N ILE A 601 28.98 15.61 -9.61
CA ILE A 601 28.65 16.14 -10.95
C ILE A 601 27.66 15.22 -11.68
N CYS A 602 27.75 13.90 -11.49
CA CYS A 602 26.79 13.00 -12.13
C CYS A 602 25.39 13.07 -11.47
N TYR A 603 25.32 13.27 -10.15
CA TYR A 603 24.07 13.52 -9.43
C TYR A 603 23.43 14.86 -9.81
N ASP A 604 24.22 15.92 -9.97
CA ASP A 604 23.74 17.23 -10.43
C ASP A 604 23.11 17.15 -11.82
N ALA A 605 23.67 16.30 -12.70
CA ALA A 605 23.08 16.03 -14.00
C ALA A 605 21.70 15.34 -13.90
N MET A 606 21.48 14.49 -12.89
CA MET A 606 20.16 13.92 -12.60
C MET A 606 19.22 14.98 -12.05
N TYR A 607 19.66 15.83 -11.12
CA TYR A 607 18.83 16.88 -10.52
C TYR A 607 18.36 17.89 -11.56
N GLU A 608 19.25 18.33 -12.45
CA GLU A 608 18.94 19.32 -13.49
C GLU A 608 17.78 18.90 -14.42
N ILE A 609 17.69 17.61 -14.74
CA ILE A 609 16.65 17.09 -15.65
C ILE A 609 15.45 16.51 -14.89
N ASP A 610 15.29 16.81 -13.60
CA ASP A 610 14.26 16.23 -12.72
C ASP A 610 14.28 14.68 -12.73
N GLY A 611 15.48 14.10 -12.67
CA GLY A 611 15.71 12.68 -12.51
C GLY A 611 15.57 12.23 -11.05
N VAL A 612 15.30 10.94 -10.83
CA VAL A 612 15.19 10.38 -9.48
C VAL A 612 16.57 9.89 -9.02
N ALA A 613 17.05 10.44 -7.91
CA ALA A 613 18.36 10.11 -7.34
C ALA A 613 18.37 10.43 -5.82
N PRO A 614 19.27 9.79 -5.04
CA PRO A 614 19.54 10.22 -3.67
C PRO A 614 20.06 11.65 -3.64
N LYS A 615 19.83 12.37 -2.53
CA LYS A 615 20.54 13.62 -2.27
C LYS A 615 22.01 13.35 -1.93
N ALA A 616 22.94 14.18 -2.39
CA ALA A 616 24.37 14.00 -2.18
C ALA A 616 25.11 15.34 -1.99
N GLY A 617 26.15 15.33 -1.17
CA GLY A 617 27.01 16.47 -0.87
C GLY A 617 28.37 16.04 -0.30
N TYR A 618 29.00 16.92 0.47
CA TYR A 618 30.31 16.66 1.07
C TYR A 618 30.25 16.70 2.59
N SER A 619 31.10 15.90 3.25
CA SER A 619 31.24 15.95 4.70
C SER A 619 32.68 15.68 5.15
N ASP A 620 33.09 16.36 6.21
CA ASP A 620 34.21 15.93 7.05
C ASP A 620 33.67 15.01 8.15
N MET A 621 34.18 13.78 8.20
CA MET A 621 33.88 12.87 9.29
C MET A 621 34.91 13.05 10.41
N TYR A 622 34.44 13.20 11.64
CA TYR A 622 35.25 13.26 12.86
C TYR A 622 35.02 11.99 13.68
N LEU A 623 36.05 11.52 14.39
CA LEU A 623 35.96 10.48 15.41
C LEU A 623 36.43 11.07 16.74
N ASN A 624 35.52 11.13 17.72
CA ASN A 624 35.79 11.69 19.06
C ASN A 624 36.48 13.07 19.01
N GLY A 625 35.92 13.99 18.23
CA GLY A 625 36.43 15.36 18.06
C GLY A 625 37.67 15.53 17.18
N LYS A 626 38.26 14.45 16.65
CA LYS A 626 39.40 14.52 15.72
C LYS A 626 38.95 14.24 14.29
N LEU A 627 39.41 15.04 13.32
CA LEU A 627 39.16 14.78 11.90
C LEU A 627 39.62 13.36 11.56
N TYR A 628 38.69 12.53 11.10
CA TYR A 628 38.95 11.16 10.66
C TYR A 628 39.30 11.16 9.17
N SER A 629 38.43 11.71 8.30
CA SER A 629 38.70 11.86 6.87
C SER A 629 37.61 12.70 6.19
N PHE A 630 37.89 13.17 4.96
CA PHE A 630 36.94 13.87 4.09
C PHE A 630 36.17 12.87 3.21
N TYR A 631 34.86 13.06 3.04
CA TYR A 631 33.97 12.11 2.38
C TYR A 631 32.94 12.80 1.48
N MET A 632 32.43 12.07 0.49
CA MET A 632 31.11 12.37 -0.07
C MET A 632 30.06 11.84 0.88
N ILE A 633 29.02 12.62 1.19
CA ILE A 633 27.85 12.15 1.93
C ILE A 633 26.67 11.97 0.96
N ALA A 634 25.92 10.89 1.08
CA ALA A 634 24.73 10.64 0.27
C ALA A 634 23.61 9.98 1.07
N GLU A 635 22.37 10.39 0.78
CA GLU A 635 21.17 9.69 1.20
C GLU A 635 21.28 8.23 0.76
N GLN A 636 21.08 7.30 1.68
CA GLN A 636 21.10 5.88 1.33
C GLN A 636 19.73 5.50 0.74
N PRO A 637 19.65 5.03 -0.52
CA PRO A 637 18.39 4.57 -1.07
C PRO A 637 17.81 3.45 -0.20
N GLY A 638 16.58 3.67 0.25
CA GLY A 638 15.87 2.91 1.27
C GLY A 638 14.55 3.59 1.58
N THR A 639 14.09 3.53 2.83
CA THR A 639 12.81 4.08 3.28
C THR A 639 12.65 5.56 2.93
N THR A 640 13.58 6.41 3.38
CA THR A 640 13.47 7.86 3.19
C THR A 640 13.40 8.27 1.71
N LEU A 641 14.22 7.66 0.84
CA LEU A 641 14.15 7.94 -0.59
C LEU A 641 12.82 7.49 -1.18
N ALA A 642 12.35 6.29 -0.85
CA ALA A 642 11.10 5.76 -1.36
C ALA A 642 9.91 6.64 -0.96
N GLU A 643 9.87 7.10 0.30
CA GLU A 643 8.81 7.96 0.83
C GLU A 643 8.73 9.33 0.13
N ARG A 644 9.83 9.84 -0.45
CA ARG A 644 9.80 11.07 -1.26
C ARG A 644 8.94 10.94 -2.52
N TYR A 645 8.79 9.72 -3.05
CA TYR A 645 8.19 9.45 -4.36
C TYR A 645 6.99 8.49 -4.29
N ALA A 646 6.75 7.83 -3.16
CA ALA A 646 5.62 6.94 -2.96
C ALA A 646 4.29 7.72 -2.94
N ILE A 647 3.33 7.31 -3.77
CA ILE A 647 2.00 7.94 -3.83
C ILE A 647 0.86 6.97 -3.46
N ASP A 648 1.16 5.67 -3.27
CA ASP A 648 0.18 4.64 -2.92
C ASP A 648 0.76 3.54 -2.00
N ASP A 649 -0.07 2.53 -1.69
CA ASP A 649 0.29 1.44 -0.74
C ASP A 649 1.09 0.33 -1.43
N ASP A 650 1.07 0.34 -2.77
CA ASP A 650 1.73 -0.65 -3.60
C ASP A 650 3.10 -0.11 -4.06
N SER A 651 3.57 0.98 -3.45
CA SER A 651 4.83 1.60 -3.81
C SER A 651 6.01 0.77 -3.28
N ASN A 652 6.96 0.43 -4.16
CA ASN A 652 8.07 -0.46 -3.85
C ASN A 652 9.40 0.09 -4.38
N LEU A 653 10.50 -0.06 -3.63
CA LEU A 653 11.85 0.29 -4.08
C LEU A 653 12.69 -0.98 -4.26
N TYR A 654 13.26 -1.16 -5.44
CA TYR A 654 14.06 -2.31 -5.82
C TYR A 654 15.51 -1.91 -6.10
N LYS A 655 16.47 -2.65 -5.57
CA LYS A 655 17.90 -2.46 -5.82
C LYS A 655 18.42 -3.49 -6.82
N ALA A 656 19.11 -3.07 -7.88
CA ALA A 656 19.85 -4.00 -8.74
C ALA A 656 21.02 -4.66 -7.97
N THR A 657 21.12 -5.98 -8.04
CA THR A 657 22.16 -6.77 -7.35
C THR A 657 22.79 -7.85 -8.23
N GLU A 658 24.01 -8.25 -7.88
CA GLU A 658 24.68 -9.42 -8.44
C GLU A 658 24.30 -10.67 -7.65
N ARG A 659 23.86 -11.74 -8.33
CA ARG A 659 23.71 -13.06 -7.70
C ARG A 659 24.63 -14.09 -8.35
N SER A 660 25.80 -14.29 -7.72
CA SER A 660 26.88 -15.17 -8.21
C SER A 660 26.67 -16.68 -7.96
N ASN A 661 25.60 -17.09 -7.28
CA ASN A 661 25.34 -18.50 -6.95
C ASN A 661 24.50 -19.28 -7.98
N GLN A 662 24.20 -18.71 -9.16
CA GLN A 662 23.63 -19.51 -10.26
C GLN A 662 24.74 -20.26 -11.01
N ALA A 663 24.52 -21.57 -11.21
CA ALA A 663 25.44 -22.49 -11.88
C ALA A 663 25.86 -21.93 -13.26
N GLY A 664 27.06 -21.33 -13.31
CA GLY A 664 27.64 -20.74 -14.53
C GLY A 664 28.23 -19.33 -14.39
N GLY A 665 28.02 -18.61 -13.27
CA GLY A 665 28.58 -17.28 -13.05
C GLY A 665 29.95 -17.29 -12.36
N GLY A 666 31.00 -16.84 -13.03
CA GLY A 666 32.38 -16.83 -12.51
C GLY A 666 32.56 -15.95 -11.26
N GLY A 667 33.48 -16.31 -10.37
CA GLY A 667 33.78 -15.52 -9.17
C GLY A 667 34.37 -14.14 -9.47
N MET A 668 34.25 -13.20 -8.51
CA MET A 668 34.78 -11.82 -8.38
C MET A 668 34.68 -10.85 -9.58
N TRP A 669 34.47 -11.36 -10.79
CA TRP A 669 34.47 -10.70 -12.09
C TRP A 669 33.59 -11.48 -13.07
N GLY A 670 32.46 -12.02 -12.58
CA GLY A 670 31.58 -12.93 -13.29
C GLY A 670 31.38 -12.51 -14.73
N GLY A 671 32.00 -13.31 -15.63
CA GLY A 671 32.12 -13.12 -17.08
C GLY A 671 31.63 -11.77 -17.61
N MET A 672 32.55 -10.84 -17.86
CA MET A 672 32.29 -9.64 -18.66
C MET A 672 31.57 -10.05 -19.95
N GLY A 673 30.28 -9.76 -20.04
CA GLY A 673 29.46 -10.30 -21.14
C GLY A 673 27.95 -10.21 -20.99
N GLY A 674 27.42 -9.48 -20.00
CA GLY A 674 25.98 -9.18 -19.93
C GLY A 674 25.05 -10.37 -19.69
N GLY A 675 25.52 -11.44 -19.04
CA GLY A 675 24.68 -12.59 -18.69
C GLY A 675 23.62 -12.28 -17.61
N ASP A 676 22.67 -13.21 -17.45
CA ASP A 676 21.49 -13.05 -16.57
C ASP A 676 21.75 -13.27 -15.08
N SER A 677 23.02 -13.33 -14.67
CA SER A 677 23.43 -13.18 -13.26
C SER A 677 23.37 -11.73 -12.78
N TYR A 678 23.23 -10.78 -13.70
CA TYR A 678 23.07 -9.35 -13.48
C TYR A 678 21.61 -8.92 -13.67
N SER A 679 21.27 -7.69 -13.30
CA SER A 679 19.93 -7.11 -13.46
C SER A 679 19.67 -6.62 -14.90
N THR A 680 19.74 -7.52 -15.87
CA THR A 680 19.73 -7.21 -17.32
C THR A 680 18.35 -6.94 -17.91
N PHE A 681 17.28 -7.42 -17.28
CA PHE A 681 15.91 -7.44 -17.79
C PHE A 681 15.73 -8.20 -19.12
N THR A 682 16.65 -9.11 -19.48
CA THR A 682 16.38 -10.07 -20.57
C THR A 682 15.20 -10.97 -20.21
N GLN A 683 14.68 -11.71 -21.19
CA GLN A 683 13.60 -12.67 -20.97
C GLN A 683 13.97 -13.76 -19.92
N ASN A 684 15.25 -14.11 -19.82
CA ASN A 684 15.71 -15.20 -18.95
C ASN A 684 16.24 -14.69 -17.59
N MET A 685 16.30 -13.37 -17.37
CA MET A 685 16.73 -12.80 -16.10
C MET A 685 15.76 -13.18 -14.97
N PRO A 686 16.26 -13.78 -13.87
CA PRO A 686 15.48 -13.91 -12.63
C PRO A 686 15.24 -12.54 -12.00
N VAL A 687 13.98 -12.17 -11.74
CA VAL A 687 13.66 -10.88 -11.06
C VAL A 687 14.25 -10.79 -9.66
N SER A 688 14.55 -11.93 -9.04
CA SER A 688 15.27 -11.98 -7.78
C SER A 688 16.68 -11.39 -7.85
N ASN A 689 17.22 -11.06 -9.02
CA ASN A 689 18.45 -10.26 -9.12
C ASN A 689 18.25 -8.82 -8.62
N LEU A 690 17.02 -8.41 -8.35
CA LEU A 690 16.72 -7.19 -7.62
C LEU A 690 16.24 -7.51 -6.20
N ASP A 691 16.72 -6.75 -5.22
CA ASP A 691 16.28 -6.83 -3.83
C ASP A 691 15.19 -5.79 -3.55
N LEU A 692 14.10 -6.19 -2.90
CA LEU A 692 13.13 -5.28 -2.32
C LEU A 692 13.76 -4.53 -1.11
N LYS A 693 13.76 -3.21 -1.15
CA LYS A 693 14.32 -2.32 -0.10
C LYS A 693 13.27 -1.46 0.61
N PHE A 694 12.08 -1.35 0.03
CA PHE A 694 10.90 -0.69 0.61
C PHE A 694 9.64 -1.25 -0.08
N GLY A 695 8.53 -1.33 0.66
CA GLY A 695 7.26 -1.87 0.16
C GLY A 695 7.03 -3.33 0.56
N ASN A 696 6.03 -3.96 -0.05
CA ASN A 696 5.52 -5.29 0.32
C ASN A 696 5.38 -6.26 -0.87
N ASP A 697 5.95 -5.96 -2.05
CA ASP A 697 5.98 -6.88 -3.20
C ASP A 697 7.04 -7.98 -3.01
N GLU A 698 6.86 -8.83 -2.01
CA GLU A 698 7.78 -9.94 -1.70
C GLU A 698 7.90 -10.96 -2.84
N GLN A 699 6.87 -11.03 -3.70
CA GLN A 699 6.84 -11.92 -4.86
C GLN A 699 7.44 -11.28 -6.12
N LEU A 700 7.83 -10.00 -6.06
CA LEU A 700 8.43 -9.24 -7.16
C LEU A 700 7.56 -9.23 -8.43
N THR A 701 6.23 -9.22 -8.25
CA THR A 701 5.25 -9.26 -9.33
C THR A 701 5.39 -8.07 -10.28
N HIS A 702 5.62 -6.87 -9.75
CA HIS A 702 5.76 -5.65 -10.56
C HIS A 702 6.98 -5.73 -11.47
N LEU A 703 8.09 -6.30 -10.96
CA LEU A 703 9.30 -6.52 -11.76
C LEU A 703 9.09 -7.53 -12.88
N GLU A 704 8.31 -8.59 -12.64
CA GLU A 704 7.97 -9.57 -13.67
C GLU A 704 7.11 -8.97 -14.79
N GLU A 705 6.16 -8.09 -14.43
CA GLU A 705 5.36 -7.34 -15.40
C GLU A 705 6.25 -6.43 -16.26
N LEU A 706 7.15 -5.65 -15.64
CA LEU A 706 8.09 -4.80 -16.36
C LEU A 706 8.99 -5.59 -17.31
N LYS A 707 9.61 -6.68 -16.81
CA LYS A 707 10.47 -7.58 -17.60
C LYS A 707 9.72 -8.18 -18.78
N THR A 708 8.49 -8.62 -18.56
CA THR A 708 7.64 -9.18 -19.62
C THR A 708 7.28 -8.11 -20.66
N ALA A 709 6.90 -6.92 -20.22
CA ALA A 709 6.47 -5.83 -21.08
C ALA A 709 7.62 -5.35 -22.01
N ILE A 710 8.81 -5.09 -21.46
CA ILE A 710 9.95 -4.58 -22.25
C ILE A 710 10.45 -5.59 -23.29
N ASN A 711 10.28 -6.90 -23.04
CA ASN A 711 10.65 -7.94 -24.00
C ASN A 711 9.59 -8.21 -25.07
N LYS A 712 8.35 -7.74 -24.89
CA LYS A 712 7.30 -7.77 -25.93
C LYS A 712 7.29 -6.54 -26.82
N MET A 713 7.95 -5.46 -26.38
CA MET A 713 7.95 -4.18 -27.08
C MET A 713 8.65 -4.26 -28.44
N THR A 714 8.04 -3.64 -29.45
CA THR A 714 8.62 -3.46 -30.78
C THR A 714 8.46 -2.00 -31.23
N SER A 715 9.18 -1.58 -32.28
CA SER A 715 9.05 -0.22 -32.79
C SER A 715 7.67 0.15 -33.33
N SER A 716 6.84 -0.84 -33.67
CA SER A 716 5.45 -0.66 -34.12
C SER A 716 4.40 -0.90 -33.04
N ASN A 717 4.78 -1.51 -31.91
CA ASN A 717 3.89 -1.79 -30.79
C ASN A 717 4.65 -1.52 -29.47
N TYR A 718 4.56 -0.29 -28.99
CA TYR A 718 5.29 0.16 -27.81
C TYR A 718 4.44 0.92 -26.80
N LYS A 719 3.34 1.56 -27.21
CA LYS A 719 2.55 2.46 -26.34
C LYS A 719 2.06 1.82 -25.03
N PHE A 720 1.79 0.52 -25.02
CA PHE A 720 1.41 -0.20 -23.80
C PHE A 720 2.47 -0.13 -22.69
N ILE A 721 3.74 0.16 -23.03
CA ILE A 721 4.81 0.28 -22.05
C ILE A 721 4.58 1.50 -21.12
N GLU A 722 3.89 2.54 -21.60
CA GLU A 722 3.58 3.75 -20.83
C GLU A 722 2.64 3.47 -19.65
N ASP A 723 1.92 2.36 -19.64
CA ASP A 723 1.06 1.93 -18.54
C ASP A 723 1.85 1.20 -17.43
N ILE A 724 3.05 0.69 -17.74
CA ILE A 724 3.88 -0.14 -16.84
C ILE A 724 5.08 0.63 -16.29
N MET A 725 5.58 1.61 -17.05
CA MET A 725 6.73 2.42 -16.68
C MET A 725 6.58 3.88 -17.10
N ASP A 726 7.20 4.76 -16.34
CA ASP A 726 7.43 6.13 -16.74
C ASP A 726 8.59 6.20 -17.73
N VAL A 727 8.28 6.18 -19.02
CA VAL A 727 9.27 6.26 -20.09
C VAL A 727 10.20 7.48 -19.92
N PRO A 728 9.72 8.71 -19.63
CA PRO A 728 10.59 9.87 -19.40
C PRO A 728 11.67 9.61 -18.34
N SER A 729 11.31 9.04 -17.19
CA SER A 729 12.24 8.72 -16.10
C SER A 729 13.39 7.82 -16.53
N PHE A 730 13.10 6.76 -17.31
CA PHE A 730 14.15 5.88 -17.83
C PHE A 730 15.04 6.57 -18.85
N LEU A 731 14.47 7.39 -19.74
CA LEU A 731 15.24 8.16 -20.72
C LEU A 731 16.18 9.17 -20.05
N LYS A 732 15.77 9.81 -18.95
CA LYS A 732 16.62 10.70 -18.14
C LYS A 732 17.83 9.97 -17.58
N GLY A 733 17.62 8.80 -16.94
CA GLY A 733 18.72 7.97 -16.44
C GLY A 733 19.69 7.53 -17.55
N PHE A 734 19.16 7.18 -18.72
CA PHE A 734 19.96 6.85 -19.91
C PHE A 734 20.75 8.05 -20.43
N ALA A 735 20.15 9.24 -20.46
CA ALA A 735 20.81 10.47 -20.89
C ALA A 735 21.99 10.79 -19.98
N VAL A 736 21.81 10.77 -18.66
CA VAL A 736 22.89 11.02 -17.71
C VAL A 736 24.00 9.98 -17.85
N ASN A 737 23.68 8.69 -17.85
CA ASN A 737 24.69 7.64 -18.01
C ASN A 737 25.51 7.80 -19.30
N ALA A 738 24.86 8.14 -20.41
CA ALA A 738 25.54 8.28 -21.70
C ALA A 738 26.32 9.59 -21.85
N VAL A 739 25.83 10.71 -21.30
CA VAL A 739 26.56 11.99 -21.32
C VAL A 739 27.78 11.90 -20.41
N MET A 740 27.61 11.36 -19.20
CA MET A 740 28.67 11.28 -18.18
C MET A 740 29.58 10.05 -18.35
N CYS A 741 29.30 9.19 -19.34
CA CYS A 741 30.00 7.93 -19.56
C CYS A 741 30.05 7.03 -18.31
N ASN A 742 28.95 6.98 -17.55
CA ASN A 742 28.80 6.08 -16.42
C ASN A 742 28.36 4.70 -16.92
N TYR A 743 29.31 3.78 -17.06
CA TYR A 743 29.07 2.45 -17.63
C TYR A 743 29.30 1.30 -16.65
N ASP A 744 29.65 1.58 -15.39
CA ASP A 744 29.40 0.63 -14.30
C ASP A 744 27.92 0.71 -13.90
N SER A 745 27.04 0.57 -14.87
CA SER A 745 25.62 0.90 -14.77
C SER A 745 24.79 0.00 -15.69
N TYR A 746 23.47 0.20 -15.74
CA TYR A 746 22.60 -0.43 -16.75
C TYR A 746 23.14 -0.27 -18.19
N ASN A 747 23.66 0.91 -18.56
CA ASN A 747 24.07 1.23 -19.92
C ASN A 747 25.37 0.52 -20.38
N GLY A 748 26.16 0.01 -19.44
CA GLY A 748 27.42 -0.67 -19.74
C GLY A 748 27.34 -2.19 -19.68
N SER A 749 28.48 -2.86 -19.55
CA SER A 749 28.61 -4.33 -19.66
C SER A 749 28.12 -5.14 -18.45
N LEU A 750 27.92 -4.50 -17.29
CA LEU A 750 27.55 -5.17 -16.04
C LEU A 750 26.07 -5.03 -15.67
N ALA A 751 25.34 -3.98 -16.06
CA ALA A 751 23.92 -3.81 -15.67
C ALA A 751 23.61 -3.81 -14.16
N HIS A 752 24.43 -3.10 -13.37
CA HIS A 752 24.22 -2.85 -11.93
C HIS A 752 24.17 -1.36 -11.61
N ASN A 753 24.23 -1.01 -10.32
CA ASN A 753 24.29 0.37 -9.82
C ASN A 753 23.12 1.24 -10.28
N TYR A 754 21.91 0.72 -10.07
CA TYR A 754 20.68 1.50 -10.17
C TYR A 754 19.61 0.90 -9.26
N TYR A 755 18.57 1.68 -9.01
CA TYR A 755 17.35 1.22 -8.36
C TYR A 755 16.17 1.45 -9.30
N LEU A 756 15.06 0.78 -9.01
CA LEU A 756 13.76 1.08 -9.60
C LEU A 756 12.79 1.39 -8.47
N ILE A 757 11.95 2.41 -8.63
CA ILE A 757 10.81 2.61 -7.75
C ILE A 757 9.53 2.35 -8.54
N TYR A 758 8.65 1.50 -8.02
CA TYR A 758 7.28 1.33 -8.49
C TYR A 758 6.36 2.17 -7.60
N THR A 759 5.51 3.00 -8.20
CA THR A 759 4.59 3.91 -7.51
C THR A 759 3.56 4.38 -8.52
N GLY A 760 2.30 4.57 -8.12
CA GLY A 760 1.24 5.03 -9.02
C GLY A 760 0.93 4.05 -10.16
N GLY A 761 1.22 2.77 -9.96
CA GLY A 761 1.07 1.74 -11.00
C GLY A 761 2.24 1.65 -12.00
N LYS A 762 3.32 2.43 -11.84
CA LYS A 762 4.42 2.50 -12.83
C LYS A 762 5.81 2.43 -12.20
N HIS A 763 6.77 1.92 -12.97
CA HIS A 763 8.19 1.93 -12.63
C HIS A 763 8.88 3.23 -13.04
N TYR A 764 9.85 3.67 -12.24
CA TYR A 764 10.73 4.81 -12.46
C TYR A 764 12.19 4.39 -12.23
N PHE A 765 13.11 4.98 -13.00
CA PHE A 765 14.54 4.74 -12.87
C PHE A 765 15.16 5.61 -11.79
N VAL A 766 15.98 5.03 -10.92
CA VAL A 766 16.66 5.73 -9.83
C VAL A 766 18.18 5.57 -9.96
N GLY A 767 18.88 6.70 -10.10
CA GLY A 767 20.34 6.74 -10.25
C GLY A 767 21.09 6.39 -8.96
N TRP A 768 22.20 5.63 -9.07
CA TRP A 768 23.01 5.21 -7.93
C TRP A 768 24.46 4.90 -8.32
N ASP A 769 25.41 5.10 -7.39
CA ASP A 769 26.84 4.75 -7.50
C ASP A 769 27.50 5.27 -8.79
N TYR A 770 27.72 6.59 -8.85
CA TYR A 770 28.23 7.28 -10.03
C TYR A 770 29.76 7.49 -10.03
N ASN A 771 30.47 6.87 -9.10
CA ASN A 771 31.89 7.11 -8.84
C ASN A 771 32.81 6.72 -10.03
N LEU A 772 32.37 5.79 -10.88
CA LEU A 772 33.12 5.31 -12.04
C LEU A 772 32.74 6.01 -13.37
N CYS A 773 32.17 7.21 -13.32
CA CYS A 773 31.92 8.01 -14.53
C CYS A 773 33.16 8.79 -15.03
N LEU A 774 33.02 9.51 -16.15
CA LEU A 774 34.02 10.48 -16.67
C LEU A 774 35.44 9.91 -16.81
N GLY A 775 35.52 8.75 -17.47
CA GLY A 775 36.77 8.09 -17.83
C GLY A 775 37.46 7.35 -16.69
N ASN A 776 36.73 7.07 -15.61
CA ASN A 776 37.24 6.32 -14.44
C ASN A 776 36.93 4.81 -14.50
N PHE A 777 35.87 4.42 -15.22
CA PHE A 777 35.56 3.02 -15.51
C PHE A 777 36.53 2.40 -16.54
N MET A 778 36.37 1.09 -16.77
CA MET A 778 37.10 0.33 -17.78
C MET A 778 37.05 1.01 -19.16
N GLY A 779 38.20 1.00 -19.86
CA GLY A 779 38.39 1.75 -21.10
C GLY A 779 38.87 3.19 -20.89
N GLY A 780 38.83 3.69 -19.65
CA GLY A 780 39.43 4.97 -19.27
C GLY A 780 38.95 6.13 -20.13
N THR A 781 39.89 6.92 -20.63
CA THR A 781 39.61 8.08 -21.49
C THR A 781 38.90 7.72 -22.80
N ASP A 782 39.02 6.49 -23.29
CA ASP A 782 38.41 6.09 -24.57
C ASP A 782 36.89 6.01 -24.49
N ALA A 783 36.32 5.89 -23.28
CA ALA A 783 34.87 5.96 -23.05
C ALA A 783 34.26 7.30 -23.51
N VAL A 784 35.07 8.35 -23.69
CA VAL A 784 34.64 9.65 -24.25
C VAL A 784 34.01 9.48 -25.65
N ASN A 785 34.42 8.45 -26.39
CA ASN A 785 33.97 8.14 -27.74
C ASN A 785 32.75 7.20 -27.77
N SER A 786 32.14 6.89 -26.61
CA SER A 786 30.96 6.05 -26.55
C SER A 786 29.80 6.63 -27.37
N ASP A 787 29.00 5.76 -27.97
CA ASP A 787 27.93 6.19 -28.86
C ASP A 787 26.76 6.79 -28.08
N ILE A 788 26.56 8.10 -28.24
CA ILE A 788 25.45 8.83 -27.60
C ILE A 788 24.09 8.44 -28.18
N THR A 789 24.02 7.92 -29.40
CA THR A 789 22.75 7.61 -30.08
C THR A 789 22.14 6.29 -29.61
N THR A 790 22.99 5.31 -29.28
CA THR A 790 22.53 4.04 -28.70
C THR A 790 22.52 4.06 -27.18
N SER A 791 23.25 4.99 -26.56
CA SER A 791 23.39 5.08 -25.10
C SER A 791 24.05 3.84 -24.46
N LEU A 792 24.64 2.95 -25.26
CA LEU A 792 25.26 1.70 -24.82
C LEU A 792 26.78 1.75 -24.94
N TYR A 793 27.48 1.09 -24.02
CA TYR A 793 28.93 0.93 -24.07
C TYR A 793 29.33 -0.50 -23.73
N GLN A 794 30.01 -1.17 -24.67
CA GLN A 794 30.42 -2.58 -24.53
C GLN A 794 29.24 -3.51 -24.16
N ALA A 795 28.03 -3.16 -24.62
CA ALA A 795 26.80 -3.91 -24.44
C ALA A 795 25.97 -3.85 -25.72
N THR A 796 25.01 -4.76 -25.87
CA THR A 796 24.09 -4.82 -27.00
C THR A 796 22.65 -4.68 -26.53
N LEU A 797 21.76 -4.34 -27.46
CA LEU A 797 20.31 -4.25 -27.23
C LEU A 797 19.70 -5.55 -26.71
N GLU A 798 20.26 -6.70 -27.10
CA GLU A 798 19.82 -8.02 -26.63
C GLU A 798 19.93 -8.14 -25.11
N TYR A 799 21.06 -7.70 -24.56
CA TYR A 799 21.33 -7.74 -23.12
C TYR A 799 20.86 -6.49 -22.38
N ARG A 800 20.43 -5.45 -23.10
CA ARG A 800 19.88 -4.20 -22.53
C ARG A 800 18.50 -3.85 -23.11
N PRO A 801 17.45 -4.64 -22.85
CA PRO A 801 16.10 -4.43 -23.36
C PRO A 801 15.54 -3.01 -23.22
N PHE A 802 15.78 -2.30 -22.10
CA PHE A 802 15.34 -0.90 -21.96
C PHE A 802 15.90 0.04 -23.04
N ALA A 803 17.05 -0.26 -23.65
CA ALA A 803 17.58 0.54 -24.76
C ALA A 803 16.70 0.49 -26.02
N ARG A 804 15.72 -0.43 -26.10
CA ARG A 804 14.71 -0.44 -27.18
C ARG A 804 13.85 0.82 -27.18
N LEU A 805 13.71 1.50 -26.03
CA LEU A 805 13.01 2.79 -25.95
C LEU A 805 13.60 3.81 -26.93
N LEU A 806 14.94 3.81 -27.10
CA LEU A 806 15.64 4.71 -28.02
C LEU A 806 15.43 4.38 -29.51
N GLN A 807 14.78 3.24 -29.84
CA GLN A 807 14.41 2.92 -31.21
C GLN A 807 13.07 3.56 -31.63
N ILE A 808 12.35 4.14 -30.68
CA ILE A 808 11.09 4.85 -30.93
C ILE A 808 11.41 6.31 -31.21
N PRO A 809 11.04 6.88 -32.38
CA PRO A 809 11.42 8.24 -32.74
C PRO A 809 11.03 9.32 -31.72
N GLU A 810 9.81 9.27 -31.20
CA GLU A 810 9.34 10.24 -30.20
C GLU A 810 10.08 10.15 -28.86
N TYR A 811 10.40 8.94 -28.39
CA TYR A 811 11.19 8.75 -27.17
C TYR A 811 12.65 9.14 -27.39
N TYR A 812 13.19 8.90 -28.58
CA TYR A 812 14.52 9.35 -28.96
C TYR A 812 14.62 10.88 -28.95
N ASP A 813 13.61 11.59 -29.47
CA ASP A 813 13.56 13.05 -29.44
C ASP A 813 13.54 13.59 -27.99
N MET A 814 12.78 12.94 -27.09
CA MET A 814 12.79 13.27 -25.65
C MET A 814 14.17 13.06 -25.03
N TYR A 815 14.79 11.90 -25.28
CA TYR A 815 16.16 11.59 -24.83
C TYR A 815 17.18 12.65 -25.31
N VAL A 816 17.13 13.03 -26.59
CA VAL A 816 17.97 14.07 -27.16
C VAL A 816 17.72 15.43 -26.50
N GLY A 817 16.48 15.72 -26.10
CA GLY A 817 16.13 16.87 -25.27
C GLY A 817 16.90 16.88 -23.96
N TYR A 818 16.80 15.80 -23.16
CA TYR A 818 17.52 15.69 -21.90
C TYR A 818 19.05 15.78 -22.06
N VAL A 819 19.60 15.18 -23.13
CA VAL A 819 21.03 15.33 -23.45
C VAL A 819 21.41 16.80 -23.67
N LYS A 820 20.58 17.59 -24.35
CA LYS A 820 20.83 19.04 -24.53
C LYS A 820 20.79 19.79 -23.21
N ASP A 821 19.82 19.48 -22.35
CA ASP A 821 19.66 20.15 -21.07
C ASP A 821 20.90 19.94 -20.19
N ILE A 822 21.41 18.70 -20.09
CA ILE A 822 22.67 18.39 -19.40
C ILE A 822 23.85 19.18 -20.01
N LEU A 823 23.97 19.22 -21.34
CA LEU A 823 25.04 19.96 -22.01
C LEU A 823 24.98 21.48 -21.76
N ASN A 824 23.78 22.04 -21.60
CA ASN A 824 23.57 23.46 -21.32
C ASN A 824 23.92 23.79 -19.87
N TYR A 825 23.53 22.92 -18.94
CA TYR A 825 23.86 23.06 -17.53
C TYR A 825 25.39 23.11 -17.32
N TYR A 826 26.12 22.23 -18.00
CA TYR A 826 27.59 22.23 -18.01
C TYR A 826 28.20 23.04 -19.18
N SER A 827 27.56 24.14 -19.58
CA SER A 827 28.02 24.94 -20.72
C SER A 827 29.43 25.54 -20.54
N ASP A 828 29.86 25.75 -19.30
CA ASP A 828 31.23 26.12 -18.91
C ASP A 828 31.83 25.10 -17.92
N PRO A 829 32.37 23.96 -18.43
CA PRO A 829 32.95 22.92 -17.58
C PRO A 829 34.13 23.40 -16.73
N GLU A 830 34.88 24.40 -17.20
CA GLU A 830 36.05 24.92 -16.49
C GLU A 830 35.64 25.63 -15.22
N SER A 831 34.70 26.58 -15.32
CA SER A 831 34.19 27.32 -14.16
C SER A 831 33.45 26.40 -13.20
N PHE A 832 32.62 25.48 -13.71
CA PHE A 832 31.86 24.54 -12.88
C PHE A 832 32.78 23.68 -12.00
N VAL A 833 33.77 23.01 -12.61
CA VAL A 833 34.71 22.15 -11.89
C VAL A 833 35.61 22.95 -10.95
N SER A 834 36.06 24.15 -11.38
CA SER A 834 36.95 24.98 -10.56
C SER A 834 36.26 25.45 -9.28
N ASN A 835 34.97 25.80 -9.34
CA ASN A 835 34.21 26.23 -8.17
C ASN A 835 34.12 25.12 -7.10
N ILE A 836 33.79 23.89 -7.52
CA ILE A 836 33.77 22.73 -6.61
C ILE A 836 35.19 22.46 -6.09
N ALA A 837 36.19 22.47 -6.97
CA ALA A 837 37.56 22.19 -6.60
C ALA A 837 38.10 23.18 -5.55
N ASP A 838 37.77 24.47 -5.68
CA ASP A 838 38.16 25.50 -4.73
C ASP A 838 37.54 25.31 -3.35
N MET A 839 36.28 24.86 -3.29
CA MET A 839 35.60 24.54 -2.05
C MET A 839 36.23 23.35 -1.32
N ILE A 840 36.51 22.24 -2.02
CA ILE A 840 36.92 20.98 -1.37
C ILE A 840 38.44 20.83 -1.18
N ARG A 841 39.26 21.63 -1.89
CA ARG A 841 40.73 21.55 -1.82
C ARG A 841 41.28 21.66 -0.39
N PRO A 842 40.83 22.59 0.48
CA PRO A 842 41.33 22.66 1.86
C PRO A 842 41.04 21.39 2.67
N HIS A 843 39.90 20.73 2.43
CA HIS A 843 39.51 19.51 3.13
C HIS A 843 40.37 18.32 2.69
N ILE A 844 40.67 18.22 1.39
CA ILE A 844 41.59 17.21 0.85
C ILE A 844 43.01 17.41 1.40
N GLN A 845 43.46 18.66 1.54
CA GLN A 845 44.76 18.98 2.13
C GLN A 845 44.86 18.58 3.61
N ALA A 846 43.73 18.66 4.33
CA ALA A 846 43.65 18.33 5.75
C ALA A 846 43.39 16.83 6.01
N ASP A 847 42.89 16.08 5.02
CA ASP A 847 42.46 14.69 5.15
C ASP A 847 43.63 13.74 5.50
N PRO A 848 43.68 13.19 6.72
CA PRO A 848 44.79 12.34 7.16
C PRO A 848 44.77 10.94 6.52
N LEU A 849 43.65 10.53 5.92
CA LEU A 849 43.47 9.22 5.30
C LEU A 849 43.26 9.31 3.78
N SER A 850 43.48 10.48 3.17
CA SER A 850 43.31 10.66 1.73
C SER A 850 44.05 9.57 0.95
N ALA A 851 43.36 8.96 -0.01
CA ALA A 851 43.95 8.00 -0.94
C ALA A 851 44.79 8.69 -2.04
N PHE A 852 44.68 10.02 -2.16
CA PHE A 852 45.24 10.80 -3.27
C PHE A 852 46.03 12.01 -2.78
N THR A 853 47.05 12.37 -3.55
CA THR A 853 47.83 13.58 -3.33
C THR A 853 47.11 14.81 -3.88
N VAL A 854 47.43 15.99 -3.34
CA VAL A 854 46.91 17.28 -3.85
C VAL A 854 47.30 17.50 -5.31
N ASP A 855 48.47 17.01 -5.74
CA ASP A 855 48.89 17.09 -7.14
C ASP A 855 48.03 16.21 -8.05
N GLN A 856 47.64 15.00 -7.61
CA GLN A 856 46.70 14.15 -8.35
C GLN A 856 45.31 14.80 -8.42
N PHE A 857 44.83 15.38 -7.32
CA PHE A 857 43.58 16.14 -7.31
C PHE A 857 43.63 17.28 -8.33
N ASN A 858 44.63 18.14 -8.26
CA ASN A 858 44.80 19.25 -9.21
C ASN A 858 44.90 18.77 -10.65
N ALA A 859 45.64 17.68 -10.93
CA ALA A 859 45.73 17.11 -12.28
C ALA A 859 44.39 16.59 -12.81
N ASN A 860 43.49 16.15 -11.92
CA ASN A 860 42.16 15.65 -12.27
C ASN A 860 41.08 16.76 -12.31
N THR A 861 41.36 17.96 -11.80
CA THR A 861 40.40 19.08 -11.74
C THR A 861 40.84 20.31 -12.52
N THR A 862 41.94 20.24 -13.27
CA THR A 862 42.43 21.36 -14.10
C THR A 862 42.46 20.97 -15.57
N LYS A 863 42.29 21.97 -16.44
CA LYS A 863 42.42 21.79 -17.88
C LYS A 863 43.88 21.54 -18.25
N SER A 864 44.16 20.49 -19.01
CA SER A 864 45.51 20.25 -19.51
C SER A 864 45.80 21.03 -20.79
N ALA A 865 47.07 21.38 -21.01
CA ALA A 865 47.50 22.10 -22.21
C ALA A 865 47.27 21.31 -23.52
N ASN A 866 47.27 19.97 -23.43
CA ASN A 866 47.11 19.09 -24.59
C ASN A 866 45.67 18.57 -24.75
N GLY A 867 44.75 18.92 -23.85
CA GLY A 867 43.41 18.36 -23.77
C GLY A 867 43.40 16.86 -23.45
N LEU A 868 42.21 16.25 -23.51
CA LEU A 868 42.02 14.83 -23.22
C LEU A 868 42.84 13.95 -24.18
N GLN A 869 43.72 13.12 -23.63
CA GLN A 869 44.47 12.14 -24.40
C GLN A 869 43.69 10.82 -24.47
N THR A 870 43.59 10.22 -25.65
CA THR A 870 42.95 8.90 -25.87
C THR A 870 43.96 7.96 -26.51
N SER A 871 43.71 6.64 -26.48
CA SER A 871 44.66 5.66 -27.03
C SER A 871 44.97 5.87 -28.54
N GLY A 872 44.12 6.62 -29.25
CA GLY A 872 44.30 7.00 -30.66
C GLY A 872 45.04 8.32 -30.93
N SER A 873 45.38 9.14 -29.91
CA SER A 873 46.00 10.46 -30.10
C SER A 873 47.53 10.47 -30.26
N GLN A 874 48.20 9.31 -30.23
CA GLN A 874 49.62 9.19 -30.61
C GLN A 874 49.78 9.03 -32.13
N GLN A 875 49.80 10.13 -32.88
CA GLN A 875 50.37 10.17 -34.23
C GLN A 875 51.65 11.01 -34.23
N GLY A 876 52.79 10.33 -34.36
CA GLY A 876 54.10 10.99 -34.38
C GLY A 876 55.32 10.11 -34.62
N ASN A 877 55.24 9.04 -35.41
CA ASN A 877 56.35 8.70 -36.32
C ASN A 877 55.95 7.71 -37.41
N ASN A 878 56.36 8.04 -38.63
CA ASN A 878 55.91 7.51 -39.89
C ASN A 878 56.72 6.27 -40.29
N GLN A 879 56.12 5.09 -40.32
CA GLN A 879 56.51 4.00 -41.25
C GLN A 879 55.25 3.28 -41.78
N GLN A 880 54.63 3.94 -42.76
CA GLN A 880 54.10 3.38 -44.00
C GLN A 880 53.86 1.85 -44.04
N TRP A 881 52.61 1.42 -43.85
CA TRP A 881 52.00 0.38 -44.68
C TRP A 881 50.53 0.75 -44.90
N GLY A 882 50.22 1.20 -46.11
CA GLY A 882 48.87 1.49 -46.56
C GLY A 882 48.52 0.69 -47.81
N GLN A 883 47.24 0.32 -47.87
CA GLN A 883 46.42 -0.03 -49.03
C GLN A 883 46.56 -1.45 -49.63
N GLN A 884 45.49 -2.24 -49.58
CA GLN A 884 44.45 -2.29 -50.63
C GLN A 884 43.29 -3.23 -50.25
N GLY A 885 42.10 -2.87 -50.72
CA GLY A 885 40.86 -3.61 -50.49
C GLY A 885 40.67 -4.84 -51.38
N GLN A 886 39.56 -5.53 -51.06
CA GLN A 886 38.86 -6.62 -51.75
C GLN A 886 39.37 -7.10 -53.12
N GLN A 887 39.67 -8.40 -53.23
CA GLN A 887 39.28 -9.27 -54.36
C GLN A 887 39.52 -10.74 -54.00
N GLY A 888 38.54 -11.60 -54.27
CA GLY A 888 38.68 -13.05 -54.09
C GLY A 888 39.49 -13.68 -55.22
N ASN A 889 40.28 -14.71 -54.91
CA ASN A 889 40.39 -15.88 -55.78
C ASN A 889 41.02 -17.09 -55.08
N ASN A 890 40.48 -18.24 -55.47
CA ASN A 890 40.91 -19.60 -55.19
C ASN A 890 42.17 -19.94 -56.03
N GLN A 891 43.18 -20.62 -55.47
CA GLN A 891 44.07 -21.65 -56.10
C GLN A 891 45.46 -21.78 -55.44
N GLN A 892 45.60 -22.85 -54.63
CA GLN A 892 46.47 -24.03 -54.80
C GLN A 892 47.99 -23.92 -55.14
N TRP A 893 48.74 -24.90 -54.57
CA TRP A 893 50.11 -25.39 -54.83
C TRP A 893 51.24 -24.66 -54.06
N GLY A 894 52.18 -25.30 -53.37
CA GLY A 894 52.50 -26.71 -53.16
C GLY A 894 53.87 -26.85 -52.47
N GLN A 895 53.97 -27.83 -51.58
CA GLN A 895 55.13 -28.64 -51.16
C GLN A 895 56.51 -28.07 -50.74
N GLN A 896 57.08 -28.86 -49.81
CA GLN A 896 58.48 -28.99 -49.34
C GLN A 896 58.86 -28.10 -48.15
N GLY A 897 59.18 -28.62 -46.96
CA GLY A 897 59.25 -29.99 -46.46
C GLY A 897 60.12 -30.03 -45.19
N GLN A 898 59.77 -30.98 -44.29
CA GLN A 898 60.64 -31.61 -43.27
C GLN A 898 60.98 -30.75 -42.02
N GLN A 899 60.94 -31.24 -40.78
CA GLN A 899 60.82 -32.59 -40.19
C GLN A 899 60.37 -32.43 -38.73
N GLY A 900 59.33 -33.14 -38.28
CA GLY A 900 59.43 -34.14 -37.20
C GLY A 900 58.78 -33.60 -35.91
N ASN A 901 57.95 -34.30 -35.14
CA ASN A 901 57.53 -35.69 -35.15
C ASN A 901 56.10 -35.72 -34.57
N ASN A 902 55.19 -36.40 -35.25
CA ASN A 902 53.85 -36.72 -34.77
C ASN A 902 53.93 -38.10 -34.11
N GLN A 903 53.36 -38.28 -32.91
CA GLN A 903 52.89 -39.60 -32.50
C GLN A 903 51.40 -39.54 -32.22
N GLN A 904 50.74 -40.40 -32.97
CA GLN A 904 49.32 -40.60 -33.14
C GLN A 904 48.79 -41.70 -32.19
N TRP A 905 47.57 -41.48 -31.68
CA TRP A 905 46.40 -42.36 -31.78
C TRP A 905 46.07 -43.43 -30.72
N GLY A 906 44.75 -43.57 -30.51
CA GLY A 906 44.04 -44.75 -29.98
C GLY A 906 42.92 -44.35 -29.00
N GLN A 907 41.70 -43.98 -29.39
CA GLN A 907 40.53 -44.79 -29.83
C GLN A 907 40.01 -45.88 -28.86
N GLN A 908 38.68 -45.87 -28.68
CA GLN A 908 37.76 -46.88 -28.09
C GLN A 908 37.75 -46.92 -26.55
N GLY A 909 36.64 -46.82 -25.80
CA GLY A 909 35.23 -47.07 -26.06
C GLY A 909 34.78 -48.28 -25.23
N GLN A 910 33.88 -48.12 -24.24
CA GLN A 910 32.80 -49.05 -23.86
C GLN A 910 32.19 -48.79 -22.47
N GLN A 911 30.92 -49.20 -22.39
CA GLN A 911 29.94 -49.14 -21.30
C GLN A 911 30.34 -49.89 -20.03
N GLY A 912 29.71 -49.57 -18.89
CA GLY A 912 29.72 -50.41 -17.69
C GLY A 912 28.92 -49.82 -16.54
N ASN A 913 28.03 -50.63 -15.99
CA ASN A 913 26.94 -50.29 -15.07
C ASN A 913 27.31 -50.65 -13.61
N ASN A 914 26.65 -49.98 -12.65
CA ASN A 914 26.15 -50.53 -11.37
C ASN A 914 27.04 -50.64 -10.08
N GLN A 915 26.43 -50.16 -8.96
CA GLN A 915 26.53 -50.62 -7.54
C GLN A 915 27.90 -50.47 -6.81
N GLN A 916 28.04 -50.24 -5.49
CA GLN A 916 27.22 -50.49 -4.29
C GLN A 916 27.84 -49.79 -3.04
N TRP A 917 26.98 -49.21 -2.19
CA TRP A 917 26.91 -49.21 -0.70
C TRP A 917 28.12 -49.28 0.27
N GLY A 918 27.98 -48.52 1.36
CA GLY A 918 28.55 -48.77 2.72
C GLY A 918 28.65 -47.48 3.55
N GLN A 919 27.61 -47.00 4.25
CA GLN A 919 27.14 -47.32 5.62
C GLN A 919 28.17 -47.22 6.78
N GLN A 920 27.72 -46.48 7.81
CA GLN A 920 28.03 -46.51 9.26
C GLN A 920 29.01 -45.49 9.88
N GLY A 921 28.50 -44.77 10.88
CA GLY A 921 29.27 -43.98 11.84
C GLY A 921 28.46 -42.95 12.64
N ASN A 922 27.47 -43.41 13.42
CA ASN A 922 26.63 -42.63 14.35
C ASN A 922 27.39 -42.26 15.64
N TRP A 923 27.29 -41.01 16.14
CA TRP A 923 27.33 -40.63 17.57
C TRP A 923 26.69 -39.24 17.74
N GLY A 924 25.57 -39.15 18.46
CA GLY A 924 24.92 -37.89 18.84
C GLY A 924 25.17 -37.54 20.32
N PHE A 925 24.89 -36.29 20.70
CA PHE A 925 24.43 -35.90 22.04
C PHE A 925 23.59 -34.60 22.00
N GLN A 926 22.56 -34.60 22.85
CA GLN A 926 21.51 -33.60 23.08
C GLN A 926 22.04 -32.27 23.66
N PHE A 927 21.29 -31.19 23.40
CA PHE A 927 21.15 -30.11 24.38
C PHE A 927 19.74 -30.11 24.94
N ASN A 928 19.66 -30.16 26.27
CA ASN A 928 18.45 -30.05 27.05
C ASN A 928 17.98 -28.60 27.05
N SER A 929 16.67 -28.46 26.95
CA SER A 929 15.87 -27.27 27.23
C SER A 929 16.18 -26.68 28.60
N ASP A 930 16.21 -25.35 28.67
CA ASP A 930 15.58 -24.56 29.73
C ASP A 930 15.37 -23.14 29.19
N GLU A 931 14.13 -22.84 28.80
CA GLU A 931 13.61 -21.46 28.75
C GLU A 931 13.14 -21.04 30.15
N PRO A 932 12.91 -19.74 30.37
CA PRO A 932 11.52 -19.27 30.25
C PRO A 932 11.38 -18.01 29.38
N GLU A 933 10.51 -18.13 28.38
CA GLU A 933 9.38 -17.24 28.02
C GLU A 933 9.53 -15.75 28.30
N ASP A 934 9.67 -14.98 27.22
CA ASP A 934 8.61 -14.04 26.80
C ASP A 934 8.61 -13.91 25.27
N THR A 935 7.46 -14.20 24.68
CA THR A 935 7.22 -14.40 23.24
C THR A 935 6.53 -13.21 22.56
N ILE A 936 6.64 -13.17 21.22
CA ILE A 936 5.82 -12.50 20.17
C ILE A 936 6.38 -11.12 19.72
N THR A 937 6.79 -10.85 18.46
CA THR A 937 6.49 -11.45 17.13
C THR A 937 7.63 -11.23 16.10
N THR A 938 7.88 -12.27 15.31
CA THR A 938 8.33 -12.30 13.89
C THR A 938 9.46 -11.34 13.46
N GLU A 939 10.69 -11.70 13.80
CA GLU A 939 11.85 -11.36 12.98
C GLU A 939 12.29 -12.59 12.16
N GLU A 940 12.94 -12.30 11.04
CA GLU A 940 13.81 -13.17 10.23
C GLU A 940 13.19 -13.96 9.07
N SER A 941 13.29 -13.36 7.88
CA SER A 941 14.12 -13.98 6.84
C SER A 941 14.90 -12.91 6.08
N TRP A 942 16.14 -12.69 6.52
CA TRP A 942 17.05 -11.70 5.97
C TRP A 942 17.51 -12.07 4.55
N ALA A 943 17.29 -11.16 3.60
CA ALA A 943 18.08 -11.10 2.38
C ALA A 943 19.53 -10.76 2.76
N PHE A 944 20.38 -11.78 2.72
CA PHE A 944 21.84 -11.65 2.72
C PHE A 944 22.25 -10.60 1.68
N GLU A 945 22.70 -9.43 2.13
CA GLU A 945 23.47 -8.52 1.29
C GLU A 945 24.84 -9.17 1.06
N GLY A 946 24.97 -9.93 -0.03
CA GLY A 946 26.25 -10.32 -0.62
C GLY A 946 27.33 -10.85 0.33
N GLY A 947 26.96 -11.71 1.29
CA GLY A 947 27.91 -12.40 2.16
C GLY A 947 28.20 -13.81 1.64
N PHE A 948 29.43 -14.03 1.17
CA PHE A 948 29.96 -15.38 0.92
C PHE A 948 29.80 -16.26 2.16
N GLY A 949 29.26 -17.47 1.98
CA GLY A 949 29.18 -18.50 3.02
C GLY A 949 30.56 -18.80 3.61
N GLY A 950 30.62 -18.80 4.94
CA GLY A 950 31.86 -18.88 5.71
C GLY A 950 32.71 -20.11 5.43
N PHE A 951 34.02 -19.90 5.35
CA PHE A 951 34.98 -20.92 5.74
C PHE A 951 35.20 -20.78 7.25
N GLY A 952 34.77 -21.79 8.00
CA GLY A 952 34.99 -21.89 9.43
C GLY A 952 36.47 -21.81 9.78
N GLY A 953 36.77 -21.01 10.80
CA GLY A 953 38.10 -20.85 11.36
C GLY A 953 38.61 -22.16 11.98
N GLY A 954 39.79 -22.58 11.54
CA GLY A 954 40.69 -23.44 12.30
C GLY A 954 41.94 -22.63 12.60
N GLY A 955 42.12 -22.27 13.87
CA GLY A 955 43.28 -21.49 14.32
C GLY A 955 44.59 -22.25 14.13
N PHE A 956 45.63 -21.55 13.67
CA PHE A 956 47.02 -21.95 13.88
C PHE A 956 47.85 -20.70 14.19
N GLY A 957 48.45 -20.71 15.38
CA GLY A 957 49.35 -19.67 15.84
C GLY A 957 50.75 -19.78 15.25
N GLY A 958 51.47 -18.65 15.31
CA GLY A 958 52.92 -18.53 15.46
C GLY A 958 53.85 -19.33 14.53
N GLY A 959 54.49 -18.63 13.58
CA GLY A 959 55.70 -19.12 12.92
C GLY A 959 56.03 -18.37 11.63
N GLY A 960 57.20 -17.74 11.56
CA GLY A 960 57.60 -16.85 10.47
C GLY A 960 57.96 -17.52 9.13
N PHE A 961 57.92 -16.67 8.10
CA PHE A 961 58.64 -16.69 6.82
C PHE A 961 58.87 -18.02 6.08
N GLY A 962 58.31 -18.11 4.88
CA GLY A 962 58.78 -18.98 3.80
C GLY A 962 58.03 -18.68 2.51
N GLY A 963 58.69 -17.98 1.58
CA GLY A 963 58.09 -17.51 0.32
C GLY A 963 57.63 -18.65 -0.60
N GLY A 964 56.47 -18.43 -1.20
CA GLY A 964 55.95 -19.12 -2.39
C GLY A 964 55.07 -18.11 -3.13
N GLY A 965 55.60 -17.57 -4.22
CA GLY A 965 55.09 -16.36 -4.86
C GLY A 965 53.68 -16.50 -5.45
N PHE A 966 52.86 -15.46 -5.21
CA PHE A 966 51.79 -15.04 -6.10
C PHE A 966 52.42 -14.49 -7.39
N GLY A 967 52.76 -15.39 -8.31
CA GLY A 967 53.19 -15.03 -9.66
C GLY A 967 51.98 -14.54 -10.46
N GLY A 968 51.88 -13.22 -10.67
CA GLY A 968 50.84 -12.64 -11.52
C GLY A 968 50.47 -11.17 -11.29
N PHE A 969 51.18 -10.43 -10.43
CA PHE A 969 50.99 -8.97 -10.31
C PHE A 969 52.35 -8.28 -10.25
N GLY A 970 53.03 -8.24 -11.40
CA GLY A 970 54.21 -7.42 -11.60
C GLY A 970 53.90 -6.31 -12.59
N GLY A 971 53.96 -5.05 -12.16
CA GLY A 971 54.06 -3.89 -13.05
C GLY A 971 53.00 -2.79 -12.87
N PHE A 972 52.91 -2.18 -11.69
CA PHE A 972 52.38 -0.81 -11.59
C PHE A 972 53.49 0.16 -12.00
N GLY A 973 53.51 0.53 -13.28
CA GLY A 973 54.46 1.50 -13.80
C GLY A 973 54.42 1.60 -15.32
N GLY A 974 53.75 2.64 -15.82
CA GLY A 974 53.97 3.20 -17.15
C GLY A 974 53.22 2.52 -18.31
N GLY A 975 52.15 3.19 -18.77
CA GLY A 975 51.63 3.05 -20.13
C GLY A 975 50.59 1.94 -20.35
N GLY A 976 49.33 2.34 -20.53
CA GLY A 976 48.28 1.57 -21.22
C GLY A 976 47.72 0.34 -20.47
N GLY A 977 46.50 0.48 -19.95
CA GLY A 977 45.62 -0.65 -19.63
C GLY A 977 45.65 -1.18 -18.19
N GLY A 978 45.31 -0.33 -17.21
CA GLY A 978 44.76 -0.78 -15.93
C GLY A 978 43.23 -0.85 -16.00
N MET A 979 42.60 -1.65 -15.13
CA MET A 979 41.13 -1.78 -15.08
C MET A 979 40.41 -0.47 -14.73
N PHE A 980 41.10 0.44 -14.01
CA PHE A 980 40.63 1.78 -13.64
C PHE A 980 41.69 2.82 -14.01
N ASN A 981 41.28 4.04 -14.36
CA ASN A 981 42.18 5.11 -14.76
C ASN A 981 42.06 6.32 -13.83
N ASN A 982 43.12 6.56 -13.05
CA ASN A 982 43.10 7.54 -11.96
C ASN A 982 43.73 8.90 -12.37
N ASN A 983 43.95 9.17 -13.66
CA ASN A 983 44.63 10.40 -14.10
C ASN A 983 43.86 11.14 -15.21
N THR A 984 42.54 11.09 -15.19
CA THR A 984 41.69 11.74 -16.19
C THR A 984 41.15 13.07 -15.64
N SER A 985 41.56 14.20 -16.24
CA SER A 985 40.96 15.50 -15.94
C SER A 985 39.47 15.51 -16.28
N VAL A 986 38.64 15.84 -15.28
CA VAL A 986 37.19 15.98 -15.40
C VAL A 986 36.85 17.07 -16.42
N ILE A 987 37.56 18.20 -16.37
CA ILE A 987 37.37 19.33 -17.31
C ILE A 987 37.64 18.88 -18.75
N ASP A 988 38.80 18.28 -18.99
CA ASP A 988 39.19 17.84 -20.34
C ASP A 988 38.22 16.79 -20.88
N PHE A 989 37.75 15.88 -20.02
CA PHE A 989 36.79 14.85 -20.39
C PHE A 989 35.45 15.46 -20.80
N LEU A 990 34.88 16.35 -19.99
CA LEU A 990 33.61 17.01 -20.29
C LEU A 990 33.70 17.83 -21.59
N ILE A 991 34.77 18.61 -21.77
CA ILE A 991 34.99 19.40 -23.00
C ILE A 991 35.01 18.48 -24.23
N ALA A 992 35.81 17.42 -24.19
CA ALA A 992 35.93 16.48 -25.31
C ALA A 992 34.59 15.74 -25.57
N ARG A 993 33.94 15.26 -24.50
CA ARG A 993 32.67 14.53 -24.59
C ARG A 993 31.57 15.39 -25.20
N PHE A 994 31.43 16.64 -24.77
CA PHE A 994 30.39 17.53 -25.29
C PHE A 994 30.63 17.91 -26.75
N GLN A 995 31.88 18.06 -27.19
CA GLN A 995 32.20 18.26 -28.60
C GLN A 995 31.79 17.05 -29.46
N ILE A 996 32.06 15.83 -28.97
CA ILE A 996 31.65 14.59 -29.64
C ILE A 996 30.12 14.50 -29.72
N ILE A 997 29.41 14.76 -28.62
CA ILE A 997 27.94 14.73 -28.57
C ILE A 997 27.33 15.75 -29.53
N ARG A 998 27.77 17.01 -29.49
CA ARG A 998 27.28 18.06 -30.40
C ARG A 998 27.48 17.68 -31.86
N SER A 999 28.62 17.08 -32.19
CA SER A 999 28.91 16.61 -33.54
C SER A 999 28.01 15.44 -33.96
N ALA A 1000 27.81 14.46 -33.07
CA ALA A 1000 27.00 13.27 -33.34
C ALA A 1000 25.51 13.60 -33.51
N LEU A 1001 24.98 14.50 -32.67
CA LEU A 1001 23.57 14.89 -32.65
C LEU A 1001 23.26 16.14 -33.50
N LYS A 1002 24.28 16.75 -34.12
CA LYS A 1002 24.19 17.93 -35.01
C LYS A 1002 23.54 19.14 -34.32
N PHE A 1003 24.00 19.43 -33.11
CA PHE A 1003 23.58 20.60 -32.32
C PHE A 1003 24.27 21.89 -32.77
#